data_AF-A0A950ZEM6-F1
#
_entry.id   AF-A0A950ZEM6-F1
#
_cell.length_a   1.000
_cell.length_b   1.000
_cell.length_c   1.000
_cell.angle_alpha   90.00
_cell.angle_beta   90.00
_cell.angle_gamma   90.00
#
_symmetry.space_group_name_H-M   'P 1'
#
loop_
_entity.id
_entity.type
_entity.pdbx_description
1 polymer ?
#
loop_
_entity_poly.entity_id
_entity_poly.type
_entity_poly.pdbx_seq_one_letter_code
_entity_poly.pdbx_strand_id
1 'polypeptide(L)'
;MFRSRLFRALSLLVGMAAVIYVIISLFLPSSRRLIFGVDKHSGKVRLVTNHVTFLPPHQFYRLSFDKRDGAAQRDDLVRIYSKEHVPVTISYRLRFSIPGEKIPDARTLVRDGWSAWIRMRVGEAVSAVTQQVPIEELVSPTSQFATRRDVLRRVVAGHLARSGLQVTAFEIARIEPDRRALLDAKRAELRRGARGVAGRVAVFAIDGADWELLSELSDDGRIPNIQALARGGVTGTTQTIQPTVSPLVWTTVATGLTPDRHGVIDFMDAARKRPVDATTRRAPAVWDIVEAFGRRAEVVNWWTDWPPLPDSAVTYDAPVELLRSAVYPRELLPRVGQLDVTPDSIQYAQVARFLNITGAEYQQAVASGNPNDPINVFRNVLAKTWTDHRVAINLYQQQEPLLLMMSYEGTDVVNHLFAPYHPPYREDINETNYRRYWPTVANYYSEVDRLIGEWMKVLSDDTTVIIVSAHGFRWGKNRPRVQPIGRSALSDHRNPGIFIAYGNHVAPSRGSHSLSIYDVVPTVLSILGLPKSAEMPGNAVTWAFRDITPVTSVGVVSYNEFFNTRPVAGLPISDPNVYTHTLQAVGHLSDASRMQPVFEDQDETQTAANKPIPPQQWAAYAYYNNLGIELRKQGKFKDAVDAFQKAIDLNPSRPAPYLNMAMTLFDRQQYTAADEVFVQAVAHGLPNADRWFVDFAALYRSRDMNSRAIALLYKGKQIFPQSYDVAANLGSALAQASRYTEGLPELERALGLQPSSTLVLNNLGIFYAKKKDFARALDFWNRSLTIDPRQPSIRSAVSAARTQL
;
A
#
# COMPACT_ATOMS: atom_id res chain seq x y z
N MET A 1 19.49 -71.11 50.68
CA MET A 1 19.34 -71.56 49.27
C MET A 1 17.90 -71.66 48.75
N PHE A 2 16.85 -71.73 49.59
CA PHE A 2 15.47 -71.89 49.09
C PHE A 2 14.80 -70.62 48.51
N ARG A 3 15.17 -69.42 48.98
CA ARG A 3 14.56 -68.16 48.51
C ARG A 3 14.96 -67.75 47.07
N SER A 4 16.14 -68.15 46.57
CA SER A 4 16.61 -67.71 45.23
C SER A 4 16.06 -68.54 44.06
N ARG A 5 15.70 -69.82 44.29
CA ARG A 5 15.07 -70.67 43.27
C ARG A 5 13.59 -70.32 43.07
N LEU A 6 12.88 -69.98 44.14
CA LEU A 6 11.49 -69.52 44.06
C LEU A 6 11.38 -68.17 43.32
N PHE A 7 12.31 -67.24 43.60
CA PHE A 7 12.32 -65.94 42.94
C PHE A 7 12.63 -66.06 41.43
N ARG A 8 13.61 -66.88 41.03
CA ARG A 8 13.93 -67.11 39.60
C ARG A 8 12.79 -67.82 38.84
N ALA A 9 12.10 -68.76 39.48
CA ALA A 9 10.94 -69.42 38.89
C ALA A 9 9.77 -68.43 38.71
N LEU A 10 9.52 -67.55 39.70
CA LEU A 10 8.53 -66.47 39.58
C LEU A 10 8.91 -65.47 38.48
N SER A 11 10.17 -65.06 38.37
CA SER A 11 10.63 -64.13 37.33
C SER A 11 10.50 -64.71 35.92
N LEU A 12 10.78 -66.01 35.74
CA LEU A 12 10.58 -66.72 34.47
C LEU A 12 9.09 -66.85 34.13
N LEU A 13 8.23 -67.16 35.11
CA LEU A 13 6.78 -67.20 34.92
C LEU A 13 6.19 -65.83 34.60
N VAL A 14 6.64 -64.76 35.27
CA VAL A 14 6.23 -63.37 34.97
C VAL A 14 6.77 -62.93 33.61
N GLY A 15 7.98 -63.33 33.24
CA GLY A 15 8.56 -63.07 31.91
C GLY A 15 7.79 -63.80 30.79
N MET A 16 7.46 -65.08 30.98
CA MET A 16 6.61 -65.83 30.04
C MET A 16 5.21 -65.25 29.99
N ALA A 17 4.61 -64.90 31.13
CA ALA A 17 3.29 -64.26 31.18
C ALA A 17 3.30 -62.88 30.52
N ALA A 18 4.39 -62.11 30.62
CA ALA A 18 4.55 -60.83 29.95
C ALA A 18 4.73 -60.98 28.44
N VAL A 19 5.51 -61.97 27.97
CA VAL A 19 5.66 -62.28 26.54
C VAL A 19 4.34 -62.81 25.97
N ILE A 20 3.66 -63.71 26.69
CA ILE A 20 2.33 -64.19 26.34
C ILE A 20 1.32 -63.05 26.37
N TYR A 21 1.38 -62.13 27.33
CA TYR A 21 0.53 -60.94 27.39
C TYR A 21 0.82 -59.96 26.24
N VAL A 22 2.08 -59.76 25.84
CA VAL A 22 2.45 -58.93 24.67
C VAL A 22 1.98 -59.59 23.38
N ILE A 23 2.15 -60.90 23.24
CA ILE A 23 1.65 -61.67 22.10
C ILE A 23 0.12 -61.59 22.08
N ILE A 24 -0.56 -61.92 23.18
CA ILE A 24 -2.03 -61.88 23.30
C ILE A 24 -2.56 -60.45 23.13
N SER A 25 -1.91 -59.40 23.65
CA SER A 25 -2.33 -58.00 23.45
C SER A 25 -2.08 -57.49 22.03
N LEU A 26 -1.06 -58.03 21.34
CA LEU A 26 -0.95 -57.90 19.90
C LEU A 26 -2.10 -58.63 19.19
N PHE A 27 -2.69 -59.69 19.74
CA PHE A 27 -3.80 -60.48 19.15
C PHE A 27 -5.21 -60.18 19.68
N LEU A 28 -5.38 -59.31 20.68
CA LEU A 28 -6.68 -58.94 21.24
C LEU A 28 -7.30 -57.75 20.50
N PRO A 29 -8.63 -57.78 20.24
CA PRO A 29 -9.33 -56.63 19.66
C PRO A 29 -9.29 -55.44 20.62
N SER A 30 -8.70 -54.34 20.17
CA SER A 30 -8.77 -53.05 20.85
C SER A 30 -10.12 -52.40 20.57
N SER A 31 -10.76 -51.78 21.57
CA SER A 31 -11.99 -50.98 21.36
C SER A 31 -11.81 -49.86 20.33
N ARG A 32 -10.55 -49.47 20.04
CA ARG A 32 -10.17 -48.43 19.10
C ARG A 32 -9.80 -48.94 17.70
N ARG A 33 -9.70 -50.26 17.46
CA ARG A 33 -9.29 -50.80 16.15
C ARG A 33 -10.17 -51.95 15.65
N LEU A 34 -10.43 -51.97 14.35
CA LEU A 34 -11.02 -53.12 13.64
C LEU A 34 -9.91 -53.91 12.97
N ILE A 35 -10.00 -55.24 13.07
CA ILE A 35 -9.01 -56.15 12.50
C ILE A 35 -9.71 -57.12 11.55
N PHE A 36 -9.22 -57.21 10.31
CA PHE A 36 -9.69 -58.15 9.30
C PHE A 36 -8.58 -59.15 8.95
N GLY A 37 -8.91 -60.44 8.95
CA GLY A 37 -8.08 -61.51 8.43
C GLY A 37 -8.47 -61.84 6.99
N VAL A 38 -7.53 -61.75 6.06
CA VAL A 38 -7.74 -62.11 4.64
C VAL A 38 -6.96 -63.38 4.31
N ASP A 39 -7.65 -64.45 3.96
CA ASP A 39 -7.03 -65.73 3.61
C ASP A 39 -6.16 -65.58 2.35
N LYS A 40 -4.89 -66.03 2.42
CA LYS A 40 -3.90 -65.79 1.36
C LYS A 40 -4.23 -66.50 0.03
N HIS A 41 -5.05 -67.56 0.06
CA HIS A 41 -5.29 -68.42 -1.09
C HIS A 41 -6.64 -68.13 -1.73
N SER A 42 -7.68 -68.02 -0.90
CA SER A 42 -9.08 -67.85 -1.32
C SER A 42 -9.51 -66.38 -1.39
N GLY A 43 -8.78 -65.47 -0.73
CA GLY A 43 -9.15 -64.07 -0.58
C GLY A 43 -10.33 -63.84 0.37
N LYS A 44 -10.74 -64.89 1.12
CA LYS A 44 -11.86 -64.78 2.05
C LYS A 44 -11.53 -63.85 3.21
N VAL A 45 -12.45 -62.97 3.55
CA VAL A 45 -12.29 -61.98 4.64
C VAL A 45 -13.06 -62.43 5.87
N ARG A 46 -12.41 -62.34 7.03
CA ARG A 46 -13.02 -62.58 8.35
C ARG A 46 -12.76 -61.38 9.25
N LEU A 47 -13.81 -60.80 9.81
CA LEU A 47 -13.67 -59.81 10.87
C LEU A 47 -13.31 -60.51 12.18
N VAL A 48 -12.27 -60.05 12.86
CA VAL A 48 -11.91 -60.54 14.20
C VAL A 48 -12.85 -59.89 15.20
N THR A 49 -13.81 -60.67 15.72
CA THR A 49 -14.78 -60.23 16.74
C THR A 49 -14.24 -60.52 18.15
N ASN A 50 -14.96 -60.11 19.21
CA ASN A 50 -14.53 -60.11 20.62
C ASN A 50 -14.12 -61.48 21.23
N HIS A 51 -14.06 -62.55 20.44
CA HIS A 51 -13.62 -63.87 20.86
C HIS A 51 -12.28 -64.14 20.18
N VAL A 52 -11.30 -64.65 20.93
CA VAL A 52 -9.91 -64.88 20.48
C VAL A 52 -9.91 -65.63 19.15
N THR A 53 -9.82 -64.89 18.04
CA THR A 53 -9.82 -65.46 16.69
C THR A 53 -8.36 -65.56 16.27
N PHE A 54 -7.78 -66.75 16.42
CA PHE A 54 -6.42 -66.99 15.97
C PHE A 54 -6.37 -66.94 14.44
N LEU A 55 -5.57 -66.02 13.89
CA LEU A 55 -5.30 -65.90 12.46
C LEU A 55 -3.86 -66.38 12.19
N PRO A 56 -3.65 -67.63 11.75
CA PRO A 56 -2.32 -68.14 11.49
C PRO A 56 -1.58 -67.25 10.46
N PRO A 57 -0.39 -66.72 10.78
CA PRO A 57 0.33 -65.78 9.90
C PRO A 57 0.68 -66.37 8.52
N HIS A 58 0.77 -67.70 8.40
CA HIS A 58 1.02 -68.38 7.13
C HIS A 58 -0.24 -68.47 6.25
N GLN A 59 -1.44 -68.41 6.84
CA GLN A 59 -2.72 -68.59 6.13
C GLN A 59 -3.50 -67.28 5.94
N PHE A 60 -3.28 -66.26 6.78
CA PHE A 60 -4.00 -64.99 6.71
C PHE A 60 -3.08 -63.78 6.68
N TYR A 61 -3.50 -62.75 5.95
CA TYR A 61 -3.02 -61.38 6.12
C TYR A 61 -3.88 -60.65 7.14
N ARG A 62 -3.25 -59.96 8.08
CA ARG A 62 -3.94 -59.18 9.11
C ARG A 62 -3.95 -57.71 8.75
N LEU A 63 -5.14 -57.14 8.67
CA LEU A 63 -5.38 -55.74 8.36
C LEU A 63 -5.96 -55.05 9.58
N SER A 64 -5.47 -53.88 9.95
CA SER A 64 -5.95 -53.15 11.12
C SER A 64 -6.24 -51.68 10.79
N PHE A 65 -7.41 -51.21 11.22
CA PHE A 65 -7.89 -49.85 11.01
C PHE A 65 -8.37 -49.24 12.31
N ASP A 66 -8.38 -47.92 12.40
CA ASP A 66 -9.04 -47.25 13.52
C ASP A 66 -10.56 -47.46 13.40
N LYS A 67 -11.19 -47.75 14.54
CA LYS A 67 -12.64 -47.99 14.65
C LYS A 67 -13.35 -46.70 15.02
N ARG A 68 -14.31 -46.27 14.22
CA ARG A 68 -15.21 -45.14 14.50
C ARG A 68 -16.63 -45.51 14.11
N ASP A 69 -17.57 -45.36 15.04
CA ASP A 69 -18.99 -45.65 14.83
C ASP A 69 -19.26 -47.04 14.25
N GLY A 70 -18.47 -48.04 14.67
CA GLY A 70 -18.58 -49.42 14.19
C GLY A 70 -17.93 -49.71 12.82
N ALA A 71 -17.44 -48.70 12.10
CA ALA A 71 -16.78 -48.83 10.80
C ALA A 71 -15.26 -48.61 10.88
N ALA A 72 -14.54 -49.11 9.87
CA ALA A 72 -13.11 -48.85 9.70
C ALA A 72 -12.94 -47.44 9.14
N GLN A 73 -12.15 -46.61 9.82
CA GLN A 73 -11.80 -45.27 9.36
C GLN A 73 -10.36 -45.23 8.84
N ARG A 74 -10.16 -44.48 7.75
CA ARG A 74 -8.86 -44.15 7.22
C ARG A 74 -8.84 -42.69 6.76
N ASP A 75 -7.86 -41.95 7.26
CA ASP A 75 -7.53 -40.62 6.78
C ASP A 75 -6.28 -40.77 5.89
N ASP A 76 -6.33 -40.27 4.66
CA ASP A 76 -5.22 -40.38 3.70
C ASP A 76 -5.32 -39.28 2.63
N LEU A 77 -4.41 -39.27 1.67
CA LEU A 77 -4.43 -38.36 0.53
C LEU A 77 -4.32 -39.09 -0.81
N VAL A 78 -4.90 -38.48 -1.84
CA VAL A 78 -4.73 -38.88 -3.25
C VAL A 78 -4.29 -37.69 -4.09
N ARG A 79 -3.50 -37.96 -5.12
CA ARG A 79 -3.16 -36.98 -6.15
C ARG A 79 -3.94 -37.31 -7.42
N ILE A 80 -4.58 -36.30 -7.96
CA ILE A 80 -5.41 -36.36 -9.18
C ILE A 80 -5.01 -35.21 -10.11
N TYR A 81 -5.62 -35.15 -11.29
CA TYR A 81 -5.48 -34.03 -12.21
C TYR A 81 -6.87 -33.40 -12.47
N SER A 82 -6.92 -32.07 -12.56
CA SER A 82 -8.12 -31.35 -13.01
C SER A 82 -8.30 -31.46 -14.53
N LYS A 83 -9.39 -30.88 -15.06
CA LYS A 83 -9.62 -30.71 -16.51
C LYS A 83 -8.46 -30.03 -17.24
N GLU A 84 -7.85 -29.03 -16.61
CA GLU A 84 -6.70 -28.29 -17.12
C GLU A 84 -5.36 -28.99 -16.86
N HIS A 85 -5.39 -30.26 -16.44
CA HIS A 85 -4.22 -31.06 -16.09
C HIS A 85 -3.39 -30.47 -14.94
N VAL A 86 -4.02 -29.70 -14.05
CA VAL A 86 -3.39 -29.21 -12.82
C VAL A 86 -3.36 -30.34 -11.80
N PRO A 87 -2.19 -30.74 -11.25
CA PRO A 87 -2.13 -31.71 -10.17
C PRO A 87 -2.86 -31.17 -8.93
N VAL A 88 -3.69 -31.98 -8.29
CA VAL A 88 -4.41 -31.62 -7.07
C VAL A 88 -4.24 -32.72 -6.03
N THR A 89 -3.85 -32.33 -4.82
CA THR A 89 -3.82 -33.21 -3.66
C THR A 89 -5.14 -33.10 -2.90
N ILE A 90 -5.85 -34.21 -2.77
CA ILE A 90 -7.10 -34.29 -2.01
C ILE A 90 -6.84 -35.10 -0.76
N SER A 91 -6.95 -34.44 0.38
CA SER A 91 -6.96 -35.08 1.69
C SER A 91 -8.38 -35.53 2.02
N TYR A 92 -8.56 -36.80 2.34
CA TYR A 92 -9.87 -37.39 2.56
C TYR A 92 -9.92 -38.24 3.82
N ARG A 93 -11.14 -38.42 4.32
CA ARG A 93 -11.51 -39.37 5.36
C ARG A 93 -12.51 -40.36 4.78
N LEU A 94 -12.16 -41.63 4.82
CA LEU A 94 -12.99 -42.74 4.35
C LEU A 94 -13.41 -43.59 5.55
N ARG A 95 -14.71 -43.83 5.68
CA ARG A 95 -15.27 -44.85 6.58
C ARG A 95 -15.91 -45.95 5.75
N PHE A 96 -15.58 -47.19 6.07
CA PHE A 96 -16.06 -48.34 5.31
C PHE A 96 -16.18 -49.60 6.18
N SER A 97 -16.96 -50.56 5.68
CA SER A 97 -17.02 -51.93 6.14
C SER A 97 -16.66 -52.88 4.98
N ILE A 98 -16.39 -54.14 5.31
CA ILE A 98 -16.16 -55.21 4.33
C ILE A 98 -17.26 -56.24 4.58
N PRO A 99 -18.44 -56.08 3.95
CA PRO A 99 -19.60 -56.94 4.23
C PRO A 99 -19.52 -58.30 3.55
N GLY A 100 -18.75 -58.41 2.46
CA GLY A 100 -18.63 -59.65 1.68
C GLY A 100 -17.66 -60.65 2.28
N GLU A 101 -17.86 -61.94 1.97
CA GLU A 101 -16.97 -63.01 2.40
C GLU A 101 -15.60 -62.99 1.70
N LYS A 102 -15.40 -62.17 0.64
CA LYS A 102 -14.22 -62.19 -0.22
C LYS A 102 -13.92 -60.81 -0.81
N ILE A 103 -12.64 -60.46 -0.90
CA ILE A 103 -12.18 -59.29 -1.69
C ILE A 103 -11.76 -59.79 -3.09
N PRO A 104 -12.28 -59.22 -4.18
CA PRO A 104 -12.02 -59.69 -5.55
C PRO A 104 -10.53 -59.77 -5.93
N ASP A 105 -9.69 -58.93 -5.33
CA ASP A 105 -8.28 -58.73 -5.71
C ASP A 105 -7.31 -58.89 -4.52
N ALA A 106 -7.55 -59.91 -3.68
CA ALA A 106 -6.81 -60.11 -2.43
C ALA A 106 -5.29 -60.33 -2.60
N ARG A 107 -4.82 -60.86 -3.74
CA ARG A 107 -3.39 -61.07 -4.00
C ARG A 107 -2.64 -59.75 -4.25
N THR A 108 -3.22 -58.88 -5.09
CA THR A 108 -2.68 -57.54 -5.39
C THR A 108 -2.71 -56.65 -4.17
N LEU A 109 -3.85 -56.66 -3.46
CA LEU A 109 -4.07 -55.97 -2.19
C LEU A 109 -2.96 -56.21 -1.16
N VAL A 110 -2.46 -57.43 -1.13
CA VAL A 110 -1.40 -57.85 -0.22
C VAL A 110 -0.04 -57.46 -0.73
N ARG A 111 0.25 -57.76 -2.01
CA ARG A 111 1.54 -57.48 -2.64
C ARG A 111 1.88 -56.00 -2.56
N ASP A 112 0.89 -55.16 -2.83
CA ASP A 112 1.06 -53.70 -2.91
C ASP A 112 0.81 -53.02 -1.54
N GLY A 113 0.26 -53.78 -0.59
CA GLY A 113 -0.13 -53.31 0.73
C GLY A 113 -1.47 -52.58 0.72
N TRP A 114 -2.31 -52.87 1.71
CA TRP A 114 -3.67 -52.33 1.82
C TRP A 114 -3.75 -50.80 1.72
N SER A 115 -2.76 -50.13 2.31
CA SER A 115 -2.66 -48.68 2.29
C SER A 115 -2.54 -48.12 0.86
N ALA A 116 -1.68 -48.73 0.04
CA ALA A 116 -1.52 -48.31 -1.35
C ALA A 116 -2.75 -48.72 -2.17
N TRP A 117 -3.31 -49.90 -1.92
CA TRP A 117 -4.48 -50.40 -2.64
C TRP A 117 -5.73 -49.53 -2.42
N ILE A 118 -6.07 -49.18 -1.17
CA ILE A 118 -7.19 -48.25 -0.92
C ILE A 118 -6.93 -46.90 -1.59
N ARG A 119 -5.73 -46.33 -1.44
CA ARG A 119 -5.40 -45.04 -2.06
C ARG A 119 -5.57 -45.08 -3.57
N MET A 120 -5.13 -46.16 -4.22
CA MET A 120 -5.28 -46.35 -5.65
C MET A 120 -6.76 -46.37 -6.05
N ARG A 121 -7.60 -47.17 -5.37
CA ARG A 121 -9.05 -47.25 -5.67
C ARG A 121 -9.80 -45.94 -5.39
N VAL A 122 -9.47 -45.27 -4.29
CA VAL A 122 -10.00 -43.92 -4.00
C VAL A 122 -9.54 -42.94 -5.07
N GLY A 123 -8.27 -43.01 -5.47
CA GLY A 123 -7.69 -42.16 -6.51
C GLY A 123 -8.40 -42.34 -7.85
N GLU A 124 -8.59 -43.58 -8.31
CA GLU A 124 -9.37 -43.91 -9.52
C GLU A 124 -10.78 -43.33 -9.46
N ALA A 125 -11.48 -43.53 -8.34
CA ALA A 125 -12.85 -43.07 -8.16
C ALA A 125 -12.97 -41.53 -8.12
N VAL A 126 -12.06 -40.87 -7.40
CA VAL A 126 -12.03 -39.40 -7.29
C VAL A 126 -11.61 -38.80 -8.63
N SER A 127 -10.63 -39.37 -9.31
CA SER A 127 -10.15 -38.93 -10.62
C SER A 127 -11.25 -38.99 -11.69
N ALA A 128 -12.07 -40.06 -11.69
CA ALA A 128 -13.19 -40.20 -12.62
C ALA A 128 -14.23 -39.07 -12.52
N VAL A 129 -14.34 -38.42 -11.36
CA VAL A 129 -15.24 -37.28 -11.17
C VAL A 129 -14.52 -35.96 -11.44
N THR A 130 -13.30 -35.83 -10.94
CA THR A 130 -12.59 -34.55 -10.88
C THR A 130 -11.84 -34.18 -12.15
N GLN A 131 -11.47 -35.15 -13.00
CA GLN A 131 -10.78 -34.91 -14.29
C GLN A 131 -11.61 -34.08 -15.28
N GLN A 132 -12.94 -34.02 -15.13
CA GLN A 132 -13.80 -33.23 -15.99
C GLN A 132 -14.21 -31.89 -15.36
N VAL A 133 -13.86 -31.66 -14.10
CA VAL A 133 -14.24 -30.46 -13.35
C VAL A 133 -13.14 -29.41 -13.53
N PRO A 134 -13.49 -28.16 -13.90
CA PRO A 134 -12.54 -27.07 -13.95
C PRO A 134 -11.86 -26.86 -12.60
N ILE A 135 -10.57 -26.51 -12.60
CA ILE A 135 -9.80 -26.36 -11.36
C ILE A 135 -10.40 -25.30 -10.42
N GLU A 136 -11.00 -24.24 -10.95
CA GLU A 136 -11.69 -23.18 -10.19
C GLU A 136 -12.87 -23.72 -9.39
N GLU A 137 -13.64 -24.64 -9.98
CA GLU A 137 -14.75 -25.29 -9.29
C GLU A 137 -14.25 -26.25 -8.19
N LEU A 138 -13.11 -26.92 -8.40
CA LEU A 138 -12.55 -27.82 -7.39
C LEU A 138 -12.06 -27.08 -6.14
N VAL A 139 -11.46 -25.91 -6.30
CA VAL A 139 -10.79 -25.18 -5.20
C VAL A 139 -11.67 -24.12 -4.55
N SER A 140 -12.70 -23.64 -5.24
CA SER A 140 -13.59 -22.61 -4.70
C SER A 140 -14.50 -23.18 -3.58
N PRO A 141 -14.54 -22.55 -2.38
CA PRO A 141 -15.42 -22.98 -1.29
C PRO A 141 -16.91 -22.80 -1.62
N THR A 142 -17.24 -21.95 -2.59
CA THR A 142 -18.61 -21.57 -2.97
C THR A 142 -19.06 -22.18 -4.29
N SER A 143 -18.28 -23.09 -4.89
CA SER A 143 -18.60 -23.67 -6.20
C SER A 143 -19.79 -24.63 -6.17
N GLN A 144 -20.35 -24.89 -7.37
CA GLN A 144 -21.33 -25.96 -7.56
C GLN A 144 -20.77 -27.33 -7.17
N PHE A 145 -19.48 -27.56 -7.37
CA PHE A 145 -18.80 -28.78 -6.93
C PHE A 145 -18.75 -28.87 -5.40
N ALA A 146 -18.43 -27.78 -4.70
CA ALA A 146 -18.41 -27.73 -3.24
C ALA A 146 -19.79 -27.98 -2.62
N THR A 147 -20.85 -27.45 -3.24
CA THR A 147 -22.24 -27.65 -2.81
C THR A 147 -22.82 -29.01 -3.18
N ARG A 148 -22.20 -29.75 -4.13
CA ARG A 148 -22.63 -31.10 -4.57
C ARG A 148 -21.68 -32.23 -4.15
N ARG A 149 -20.96 -32.08 -3.04
CA ARG A 149 -20.06 -33.13 -2.50
C ARG A 149 -20.72 -34.50 -2.31
N ASP A 150 -22.04 -34.56 -2.18
CA ASP A 150 -22.80 -35.82 -2.12
C ASP A 150 -22.78 -36.63 -3.43
N VAL A 151 -22.62 -35.97 -4.58
CA VAL A 151 -22.43 -36.67 -5.87
C VAL A 151 -21.09 -37.41 -5.86
N LEU A 152 -20.02 -36.74 -5.43
CA LEU A 152 -18.70 -37.37 -5.30
C LEU A 152 -18.74 -38.54 -4.32
N ARG A 153 -19.40 -38.36 -3.15
CA ARG A 153 -19.59 -39.44 -2.17
C ARG A 153 -20.23 -40.67 -2.79
N ARG A 154 -21.31 -40.51 -3.56
CA ARG A 154 -22.01 -41.61 -4.23
C ARG A 154 -21.15 -42.30 -5.28
N VAL A 155 -20.41 -41.55 -6.10
CA VAL A 155 -19.53 -42.13 -7.12
C VAL A 155 -18.38 -42.91 -6.47
N VAL A 156 -17.74 -42.34 -5.45
CA VAL A 156 -16.69 -43.00 -4.67
C VAL A 156 -17.22 -44.27 -4.00
N ALA A 157 -18.39 -44.20 -3.37
CA ALA A 157 -19.03 -45.36 -2.75
C ALA A 157 -19.34 -46.46 -3.77
N GLY A 158 -19.92 -46.13 -4.93
CA GLY A 158 -20.22 -47.10 -5.98
C GLY A 158 -18.97 -47.72 -6.60
N HIS A 159 -17.91 -46.92 -6.78
CA HIS A 159 -16.64 -47.43 -7.30
C HIS A 159 -15.95 -48.38 -6.31
N LEU A 160 -15.91 -48.03 -5.02
CA LEU A 160 -15.31 -48.86 -3.97
C LEU A 160 -16.16 -50.11 -3.65
N ALA A 161 -17.48 -50.05 -3.82
CA ALA A 161 -18.36 -51.21 -3.70
C ALA A 161 -18.00 -52.33 -4.69
N ARG A 162 -17.64 -51.98 -5.94
CA ARG A 162 -17.13 -52.94 -6.93
C ARG A 162 -15.82 -53.60 -6.51
N SER A 163 -15.08 -52.97 -5.60
CA SER A 163 -13.84 -53.49 -5.01
C SER A 163 -14.07 -54.27 -3.70
N GLY A 164 -15.32 -54.50 -3.29
CA GLY A 164 -15.67 -55.23 -2.07
C GLY A 164 -15.69 -54.39 -0.79
N LEU A 165 -15.65 -53.05 -0.90
CA LEU A 165 -15.75 -52.13 0.24
C LEU A 165 -17.12 -51.46 0.27
N GLN A 166 -17.84 -51.56 1.39
CA GLN A 166 -19.06 -50.80 1.61
C GLN A 166 -18.71 -49.50 2.32
N VAL A 167 -18.78 -48.38 1.59
CA VAL A 167 -18.49 -47.06 2.12
C VAL A 167 -19.67 -46.54 2.93
N THR A 168 -19.43 -46.20 4.19
CA THR A 168 -20.45 -45.61 5.09
C THR A 168 -20.32 -44.10 5.19
N ALA A 169 -19.11 -43.55 5.00
CA ALA A 169 -18.90 -42.12 4.87
C ALA A 169 -17.64 -41.83 4.03
N PHE A 170 -17.68 -40.74 3.27
CA PHE A 170 -16.51 -40.19 2.58
C PHE A 170 -16.53 -38.67 2.71
N GLU A 171 -15.45 -38.09 3.20
CA GLU A 171 -15.33 -36.66 3.43
C GLU A 171 -14.04 -36.14 2.81
N ILE A 172 -14.11 -35.04 2.06
CA ILE A 172 -12.93 -34.29 1.67
C ILE A 172 -12.61 -33.32 2.80
N ALA A 173 -11.44 -33.51 3.41
CA ALA A 173 -10.90 -32.61 4.41
C ALA A 173 -10.28 -31.37 3.77
N ARG A 174 -9.49 -31.54 2.70
CA ARG A 174 -8.79 -30.45 2.03
C ARG A 174 -8.55 -30.75 0.56
N ILE A 175 -8.56 -29.72 -0.27
CA ILE A 175 -8.17 -29.74 -1.68
C ILE A 175 -7.01 -28.75 -1.82
N GLU A 176 -5.85 -29.23 -2.26
CA GLU A 176 -4.63 -28.46 -2.41
C GLU A 176 -4.11 -28.61 -3.84
N PRO A 177 -4.39 -27.65 -4.75
CA PRO A 177 -3.79 -27.67 -6.07
C PRO A 177 -2.28 -27.48 -5.97
N ASP A 178 -1.53 -28.08 -6.90
CA ASP A 178 -0.16 -27.64 -7.16
C ASP A 178 -0.21 -26.19 -7.64
N ARG A 179 0.26 -25.29 -6.78
CA ARG A 179 0.12 -23.86 -7.00
C ARG A 179 0.84 -23.42 -8.28
N ARG A 180 2.00 -24.00 -8.59
CA ARG A 180 2.77 -23.60 -9.78
C ARG A 180 2.07 -24.03 -11.06
N ALA A 181 1.63 -25.28 -11.13
CA ALA A 181 0.90 -25.81 -12.28
C ALA A 181 -0.46 -25.11 -12.48
N LEU A 182 -1.16 -24.77 -11.39
CA LEU A 182 -2.39 -23.96 -11.45
C LEU A 182 -2.12 -22.61 -12.12
N LEU A 183 -1.09 -21.91 -11.67
CA LEU A 183 -0.72 -20.60 -12.22
C LEU A 183 -0.28 -20.72 -13.68
N ASP A 184 0.47 -21.75 -14.04
CA ASP A 184 0.90 -21.97 -15.43
C ASP A 184 -0.27 -22.30 -16.36
N ALA A 185 -1.23 -23.12 -15.92
CA ALA A 185 -2.45 -23.41 -16.65
C ALA A 185 -3.32 -22.16 -16.85
N LYS A 186 -3.49 -21.35 -15.79
CA LYS A 186 -4.23 -20.09 -15.83
C LYS A 186 -3.56 -19.05 -16.72
N ARG A 187 -2.23 -18.91 -16.66
CA ARG A 187 -1.46 -18.07 -17.59
C ARG A 187 -1.63 -18.51 -19.03
N ALA A 188 -1.63 -19.82 -19.30
CA ALA A 188 -1.83 -20.35 -20.65
C ALA A 188 -3.25 -20.09 -21.18
N GLU A 189 -4.27 -20.22 -20.32
CA GLU A 189 -5.67 -19.87 -20.64
C GLU A 189 -5.82 -18.38 -20.94
N LEU A 190 -5.30 -17.54 -20.05
CA LEU A 190 -5.24 -16.09 -20.19
C LEU A 190 -4.55 -15.67 -21.50
N ARG A 191 -3.40 -16.27 -21.82
CA ARG A 191 -2.66 -16.05 -23.08
C ARG A 191 -3.42 -16.51 -24.32
N ARG A 192 -4.27 -17.54 -24.22
CA ARG A 192 -5.12 -18.00 -25.33
C ARG A 192 -6.29 -17.04 -25.58
N GLY A 193 -6.95 -16.57 -24.51
CA GLY A 193 -8.05 -15.60 -24.60
C GLY A 193 -7.60 -14.25 -25.18
N ALA A 194 -6.39 -13.80 -24.83
CA ALA A 194 -5.79 -12.55 -25.28
C ALA A 194 -5.34 -12.51 -26.76
N ARG A 195 -5.58 -13.56 -27.56
CA ARG A 195 -5.17 -13.61 -28.98
C ARG A 195 -6.22 -13.03 -29.95
N GLY A 196 -7.42 -12.70 -29.46
CA GLY A 196 -8.57 -12.38 -30.32
C GLY A 196 -8.65 -10.96 -30.85
N VAL A 197 -8.17 -9.96 -30.11
CA VAL A 197 -8.20 -8.53 -30.50
C VAL A 197 -7.14 -7.84 -29.64
N ALA A 198 -6.12 -7.22 -30.21
CA ALA A 198 -5.23 -6.37 -29.41
C ALA A 198 -4.75 -5.20 -30.29
N GLY A 199 -5.39 -4.04 -30.12
CA GLY A 199 -4.84 -2.79 -30.64
C GLY A 199 -3.60 -2.40 -29.84
N ARG A 200 -2.68 -1.64 -30.44
CA ARG A 200 -1.54 -1.06 -29.71
C ARG A 200 -2.03 0.10 -28.85
N VAL A 201 -1.38 0.33 -27.72
CA VAL A 201 -1.70 1.46 -26.83
C VAL A 201 -0.44 2.24 -26.50
N ALA A 202 -0.49 3.57 -26.64
CA ALA A 202 0.50 4.49 -26.11
C ALA A 202 -0.16 5.38 -25.04
N VAL A 203 0.36 5.37 -23.82
CA VAL A 203 -0.11 6.20 -22.71
C VAL A 203 0.96 7.25 -22.39
N PHE A 204 0.61 8.51 -22.61
CA PHE A 204 1.44 9.66 -22.21
C PHE A 204 0.84 10.31 -20.97
N ALA A 205 1.54 10.14 -19.84
CA ALA A 205 1.25 10.84 -18.61
C ALA A 205 1.82 12.26 -18.68
N ILE A 206 1.00 13.29 -18.42
CA ILE A 206 1.47 14.67 -18.28
C ILE A 206 1.15 15.10 -16.86
N ASP A 207 2.15 15.13 -15.98
CA ASP A 207 1.92 15.24 -14.54
C ASP A 207 1.42 16.64 -14.14
N GLY A 208 0.41 16.70 -13.26
CA GLY A 208 -0.24 17.95 -12.87
C GLY A 208 -0.98 18.72 -13.99
N ALA A 209 -1.22 18.13 -15.17
CA ALA A 209 -1.93 18.81 -16.25
C ALA A 209 -3.42 19.05 -15.97
N ASP A 210 -3.90 20.22 -16.39
CA ASP A 210 -5.22 20.74 -16.07
C ASP A 210 -5.89 21.34 -17.33
N TRP A 211 -7.16 20.99 -17.58
CA TRP A 211 -8.03 21.65 -18.56
C TRP A 211 -8.08 23.19 -18.54
N GLU A 212 -8.01 23.88 -17.39
CA GLU A 212 -7.97 25.34 -17.26
C GLU A 212 -6.73 25.89 -17.97
N LEU A 213 -5.54 25.39 -17.63
CA LEU A 213 -4.30 25.78 -18.31
C LEU A 213 -4.29 25.30 -19.77
N LEU A 214 -4.66 24.04 -20.04
CA LEU A 214 -4.60 23.52 -21.41
C LEU A 214 -5.58 24.24 -22.34
N SER A 215 -6.73 24.68 -21.85
CA SER A 215 -7.66 25.49 -22.64
C SER A 215 -7.04 26.86 -22.95
N GLU A 216 -6.48 27.53 -21.94
CA GLU A 216 -5.75 28.80 -22.13
C GLU A 216 -4.64 28.66 -23.19
N LEU A 217 -3.77 27.66 -23.04
CA LEU A 217 -2.67 27.42 -23.98
C LEU A 217 -3.15 27.00 -25.38
N SER A 218 -4.27 26.30 -25.47
CA SER A 218 -4.89 25.91 -26.75
C SER A 218 -5.47 27.12 -27.47
N ASP A 219 -6.10 28.03 -26.75
CA ASP A 219 -6.68 29.25 -27.29
C ASP A 219 -5.59 30.23 -27.77
N ASP A 220 -4.46 30.27 -27.04
CA ASP A 220 -3.24 30.98 -27.44
C ASP A 220 -2.48 30.31 -28.62
N GLY A 221 -2.90 29.13 -29.06
CA GLY A 221 -2.25 28.37 -30.13
C GLY A 221 -0.88 27.78 -29.76
N ARG A 222 -0.58 27.65 -28.46
CA ARG A 222 0.72 27.18 -27.95
C ARG A 222 0.87 25.66 -27.89
N ILE A 223 -0.23 24.92 -27.86
CA ILE A 223 -0.24 23.45 -27.80
C ILE A 223 -1.04 22.81 -28.94
N PRO A 224 -0.66 23.04 -30.21
CA PRO A 224 -1.45 22.61 -31.36
C PRO A 224 -1.60 21.08 -31.49
N ASN A 225 -0.64 20.27 -31.03
CA ASN A 225 -0.72 18.82 -31.18
C ASN A 225 -1.72 18.20 -30.20
N ILE A 226 -1.64 18.55 -28.92
CA ILE A 226 -2.60 18.14 -27.88
C ILE A 226 -3.99 18.68 -28.22
N GLN A 227 -4.10 19.92 -28.70
CA GLN A 227 -5.37 20.47 -29.17
C GLN A 227 -5.96 19.65 -30.33
N ALA A 228 -5.14 19.23 -31.31
CA ALA A 228 -5.59 18.39 -32.41
C ALA A 228 -6.09 17.02 -31.92
N LEU A 229 -5.37 16.38 -30.99
CA LEU A 229 -5.79 15.11 -30.38
C LEU A 229 -7.10 15.25 -29.60
N ALA A 230 -7.24 16.32 -28.81
CA ALA A 230 -8.47 16.61 -28.07
C ALA A 230 -9.67 16.86 -29.00
N ARG A 231 -9.46 17.58 -30.11
CA ARG A 231 -10.53 17.88 -31.09
C ARG A 231 -10.90 16.68 -31.96
N GLY A 232 -9.92 15.86 -32.33
CA GLY A 232 -10.11 14.68 -33.19
C GLY A 232 -10.48 13.40 -32.43
N GLY A 233 -10.34 13.40 -31.11
CA GLY A 233 -10.57 12.26 -30.25
C GLY A 233 -11.72 12.47 -29.26
N VAL A 234 -11.55 11.91 -28.07
CA VAL A 234 -12.48 11.96 -26.95
C VAL A 234 -11.80 12.58 -25.75
N THR A 235 -12.47 13.52 -25.09
CA THR A 235 -11.95 14.19 -23.89
C THR A 235 -12.75 13.82 -22.65
N GLY A 236 -12.09 13.75 -21.50
CA GLY A 236 -12.71 13.58 -20.20
C GLY A 236 -11.87 14.19 -19.07
N THR A 237 -12.42 14.16 -17.87
CA THR A 237 -11.77 14.66 -16.65
C THR A 237 -11.56 13.50 -15.70
N THR A 238 -10.30 13.18 -15.42
CA THR A 238 -9.94 12.18 -14.40
C THR A 238 -10.24 12.71 -13.00
N GLN A 239 -10.73 11.85 -12.12
CA GLN A 239 -10.93 12.13 -10.69
C GLN A 239 -9.88 11.37 -9.89
N THR A 240 -9.06 12.12 -9.18
CA THR A 240 -7.94 11.61 -8.39
C THR A 240 -8.35 11.13 -7.00
N ILE A 241 -7.39 10.56 -6.29
CA ILE A 241 -7.52 10.16 -4.88
C ILE A 241 -6.69 11.07 -3.97
N GLN A 242 -7.02 11.04 -2.69
CA GLN A 242 -6.34 11.83 -1.67
C GLN A 242 -5.51 10.91 -0.74
N PRO A 243 -4.37 11.37 -0.23
CA PRO A 243 -3.67 12.60 -0.63
C PRO A 243 -3.12 12.48 -2.06
N THR A 244 -3.11 13.60 -2.80
CA THR A 244 -2.61 13.65 -4.19
C THR A 244 -1.09 13.72 -4.23
N VAL A 245 -0.46 12.62 -3.83
CA VAL A 245 1.00 12.42 -3.84
C VAL A 245 1.37 11.65 -5.12
N SER A 246 2.27 12.20 -5.94
CA SER A 246 2.58 11.68 -7.29
C SER A 246 2.90 10.18 -7.31
N PRO A 247 3.84 9.62 -6.50
CA PRO A 247 4.10 8.18 -6.49
C PRO A 247 2.89 7.34 -6.09
N LEU A 248 2.06 7.81 -5.15
CA LEU A 248 0.84 7.11 -4.74
C LEU A 248 -0.15 7.06 -5.91
N VAL A 249 -0.45 8.22 -6.49
CA VAL A 249 -1.49 8.37 -7.52
C VAL A 249 -1.07 7.69 -8.84
N TRP A 250 0.17 7.88 -9.29
CA TRP A 250 0.64 7.25 -10.52
C TRP A 250 0.88 5.75 -10.40
N THR A 251 1.16 5.23 -9.19
CA THR A 251 1.11 3.78 -8.94
C THR A 251 -0.32 3.25 -8.96
N THR A 252 -1.30 4.02 -8.46
CA THR A 252 -2.71 3.68 -8.63
C THR A 252 -3.09 3.63 -10.12
N VAL A 253 -2.67 4.61 -10.93
CA VAL A 253 -2.89 4.62 -12.39
C VAL A 253 -2.20 3.44 -13.08
N ALA A 254 -1.02 3.02 -12.62
CA ALA A 254 -0.28 1.90 -13.20
C ALA A 254 -0.87 0.53 -12.84
N THR A 255 -1.47 0.39 -11.66
CA THR A 255 -1.94 -0.91 -11.13
C THR A 255 -3.45 -1.08 -11.21
N GLY A 256 -4.20 0.01 -11.30
CA GLY A 256 -5.66 0.01 -11.19
C GLY A 256 -6.17 -0.41 -9.81
N LEU A 257 -5.31 -0.39 -8.78
CA LEU A 257 -5.61 -0.81 -7.41
C LEU A 257 -5.50 0.35 -6.43
N THR A 258 -6.10 0.20 -5.25
CA THR A 258 -6.05 1.22 -4.19
C THR A 258 -4.68 1.22 -3.47
N PRO A 259 -4.27 2.34 -2.83
CA PRO A 259 -2.97 2.45 -2.17
C PRO A 259 -2.70 1.41 -1.07
N ASP A 260 -3.71 0.98 -0.33
CA ASP A 260 -3.59 -0.11 0.64
C ASP A 260 -3.29 -1.47 -0.01
N ARG A 261 -3.65 -1.65 -1.29
CA ARG A 261 -3.43 -2.88 -2.07
C ARG A 261 -2.09 -2.87 -2.79
N HIS A 262 -1.75 -1.79 -3.49
CA HIS A 262 -0.45 -1.70 -4.18
C HIS A 262 0.70 -1.28 -3.26
N GLY A 263 0.43 -0.71 -2.09
CA GLY A 263 1.41 -0.50 -1.02
C GLY A 263 2.31 0.74 -1.14
N VAL A 264 2.11 1.59 -2.16
CA VAL A 264 2.87 2.82 -2.38
C VAL A 264 2.02 4.01 -1.94
N ILE A 265 2.49 4.76 -0.96
CA ILE A 265 1.66 5.74 -0.23
C ILE A 265 2.31 7.10 0.02
N ASP A 266 3.61 7.22 -0.28
CA ASP A 266 4.39 8.45 -0.13
C ASP A 266 5.61 8.40 -1.07
N PHE A 267 6.43 9.45 -1.10
CA PHE A 267 7.68 9.52 -1.87
C PHE A 267 8.79 8.62 -1.30
N MET A 268 8.74 8.32 0.00
CA MET A 268 9.72 7.50 0.71
C MET A 268 9.08 6.25 1.29
N ASP A 269 9.76 5.12 1.14
CA ASP A 269 9.43 3.90 1.87
C ASP A 269 10.00 4.01 3.28
N ALA A 270 9.15 4.42 4.23
CA ALA A 270 9.56 4.62 5.62
C ALA A 270 10.22 3.39 6.25
N ALA A 271 9.74 2.18 5.92
CA ALA A 271 10.26 0.93 6.49
C ALA A 271 11.65 0.57 5.95
N ARG A 272 11.94 0.96 4.71
CA ARG A 272 13.23 0.71 4.06
C ARG A 272 14.17 1.91 4.10
N LYS A 273 13.68 3.06 4.57
CA LYS A 273 14.39 4.36 4.62
C LYS A 273 15.03 4.72 3.29
N ARG A 274 14.28 4.53 2.19
CA ARG A 274 14.74 4.79 0.83
C ARG A 274 13.59 5.27 -0.07
N PRO A 275 13.88 5.83 -1.25
CA PRO A 275 12.87 6.21 -2.23
C PRO A 275 11.93 5.04 -2.53
N VAL A 276 10.65 5.33 -2.79
CA VAL A 276 9.75 4.29 -3.28
C VAL A 276 10.19 3.85 -4.68
N ASP A 277 10.18 2.53 -4.88
CA ASP A 277 10.63 1.91 -6.12
C ASP A 277 9.70 0.73 -6.46
N ALA A 278 9.97 0.01 -7.55
CA ALA A 278 9.19 -1.17 -7.94
C ALA A 278 9.14 -2.28 -6.87
N THR A 279 10.11 -2.33 -5.95
CA THR A 279 10.13 -3.30 -4.84
C THR A 279 9.24 -2.90 -3.65
N THR A 280 8.86 -1.61 -3.57
CA THR A 280 7.86 -1.12 -2.61
C THR A 280 6.46 -1.53 -3.06
N ARG A 281 6.22 -1.64 -4.37
CA ARG A 281 4.95 -2.05 -4.96
C ARG A 281 4.63 -3.53 -4.63
N ARG A 282 3.37 -3.79 -4.24
CA ARG A 282 2.86 -5.11 -3.82
C ARG A 282 1.89 -5.73 -4.82
N ALA A 283 1.73 -5.08 -5.96
CA ALA A 283 0.87 -5.50 -7.04
C ALA A 283 1.58 -5.29 -8.37
N PRO A 284 1.30 -6.12 -9.38
CA PRO A 284 1.81 -5.89 -10.72
C PRO A 284 1.18 -4.64 -11.32
N ALA A 285 1.99 -3.85 -12.02
CA ALA A 285 1.52 -2.79 -12.89
C ALA A 285 1.07 -3.37 -14.25
N VAL A 286 0.40 -2.56 -15.05
CA VAL A 286 -0.15 -2.97 -16.35
C VAL A 286 0.93 -3.48 -17.31
N TRP A 287 2.14 -2.93 -17.28
CA TRP A 287 3.26 -3.44 -18.08
C TRP A 287 3.71 -4.83 -17.63
N ASP A 288 3.80 -5.09 -16.32
CA ASP A 288 4.09 -6.42 -15.78
C ASP A 288 3.04 -7.44 -16.29
N ILE A 289 1.78 -7.01 -16.34
CA ILE A 289 0.67 -7.81 -16.86
C ILE A 289 0.85 -8.09 -18.34
N VAL A 290 1.10 -7.07 -19.17
CA VAL A 290 1.32 -7.23 -20.62
C VAL A 290 2.46 -8.22 -20.91
N GLU A 291 3.57 -8.09 -20.20
CA GLU A 291 4.75 -8.94 -20.38
C GLU A 291 4.51 -10.38 -19.97
N ALA A 292 3.80 -10.63 -18.87
CA ALA A 292 3.42 -12.00 -18.49
C ALA A 292 2.51 -12.69 -19.51
N PHE A 293 1.79 -11.93 -20.35
CA PHE A 293 1.02 -12.47 -21.46
C PHE A 293 1.86 -12.71 -22.73
N GLY A 294 3.17 -12.53 -22.65
CA GLY A 294 4.10 -12.71 -23.76
C GLY A 294 3.94 -11.61 -24.81
N ARG A 295 3.66 -10.38 -24.38
CA ARG A 295 3.63 -9.19 -25.22
C ARG A 295 4.69 -8.21 -24.69
N ARG A 296 5.18 -7.32 -25.54
CA ARG A 296 6.20 -6.34 -25.11
C ARG A 296 5.52 -5.10 -24.58
N ALA A 297 5.99 -4.62 -23.44
CA ALA A 297 5.69 -3.28 -22.94
C ALA A 297 6.98 -2.46 -22.96
N GLU A 298 6.84 -1.15 -23.17
CA GLU A 298 7.89 -0.16 -22.98
C GLU A 298 7.40 0.87 -21.97
N VAL A 299 8.19 1.07 -20.92
CA VAL A 299 7.87 2.00 -19.84
C VAL A 299 9.05 2.93 -19.63
N VAL A 300 8.80 4.23 -19.68
CA VAL A 300 9.83 5.26 -19.51
C VAL A 300 9.37 6.30 -18.50
N ASN A 301 10.20 6.56 -17.49
CA ASN A 301 9.97 7.58 -16.47
C ASN A 301 8.64 7.41 -15.71
N TRP A 302 8.22 6.18 -15.39
CA TRP A 302 6.97 5.98 -14.68
C TRP A 302 7.19 5.74 -13.18
N TRP A 303 6.30 6.28 -12.34
CA TRP A 303 6.41 6.05 -10.90
C TRP A 303 6.42 4.55 -10.53
N THR A 304 7.49 4.12 -9.86
CA THR A 304 7.75 2.74 -9.39
C THR A 304 7.93 1.68 -10.49
N ASP A 305 8.36 2.05 -11.69
CA ASP A 305 8.73 1.08 -12.75
C ASP A 305 10.10 0.42 -12.53
N TRP A 306 11.04 1.13 -11.91
CA TRP A 306 12.40 0.69 -11.66
C TRP A 306 12.63 0.23 -10.22
N PRO A 307 13.45 -0.83 -9.96
CA PRO A 307 14.03 -1.75 -10.93
C PRO A 307 13.00 -2.70 -11.55
N PRO A 308 13.21 -3.19 -12.78
CA PRO A 308 12.24 -3.99 -13.50
C PRO A 308 12.28 -5.47 -13.14
N LEU A 309 11.30 -6.22 -13.64
CA LEU A 309 11.23 -7.67 -13.49
C LEU A 309 12.24 -8.38 -14.42
N PRO A 310 12.69 -9.62 -14.10
CA PRO A 310 13.79 -10.31 -14.80
C PRO A 310 13.53 -10.73 -16.24
N ASP A 311 12.28 -10.63 -16.69
CA ASP A 311 11.85 -10.98 -18.05
C ASP A 311 11.23 -9.76 -18.77
N SER A 312 11.44 -8.55 -18.24
CA SER A 312 10.89 -7.33 -18.83
C SER A 312 11.60 -7.05 -20.15
N ALA A 313 10.84 -6.91 -21.23
CA ALA A 313 11.41 -6.66 -22.54
C ALA A 313 11.92 -5.21 -22.64
N VAL A 314 11.31 -4.25 -21.92
CA VAL A 314 11.73 -2.84 -21.94
C VAL A 314 11.19 -2.02 -20.75
N THR A 315 12.08 -1.37 -20.00
CA THR A 315 11.75 -0.42 -18.91
C THR A 315 12.93 0.54 -18.65
N TYR A 316 12.72 1.85 -18.45
CA TYR A 316 13.80 2.82 -18.18
C TYR A 316 13.44 4.01 -17.25
N ASP A 317 14.35 4.27 -16.31
CA ASP A 317 14.52 5.42 -15.38
C ASP A 317 13.65 5.52 -14.11
N ALA A 318 14.20 6.15 -13.06
CA ALA A 318 13.43 6.57 -11.89
C ALA A 318 12.80 7.96 -12.10
N PRO A 319 11.59 8.21 -11.58
CA PRO A 319 11.01 9.55 -11.58
C PRO A 319 11.84 10.56 -10.79
N VAL A 320 11.68 11.84 -11.09
CA VAL A 320 12.30 13.02 -10.42
C VAL A 320 13.82 13.15 -10.56
N GLU A 321 14.56 12.05 -10.69
CA GLU A 321 16.02 12.00 -10.80
C GLU A 321 16.44 11.30 -12.09
N LEU A 322 17.39 11.87 -12.85
CA LEU A 322 17.94 11.20 -14.02
C LEU A 322 18.95 10.11 -13.60
N LEU A 323 18.54 8.84 -13.58
CA LEU A 323 19.43 7.71 -13.37
C LEU A 323 19.96 7.17 -14.70
N ARG A 324 21.08 7.72 -15.16
CA ARG A 324 21.71 7.36 -16.47
C ARG A 324 21.93 5.86 -16.68
N SER A 325 22.10 5.08 -15.61
CA SER A 325 22.34 3.64 -15.68
C SER A 325 21.08 2.77 -15.52
N ALA A 326 19.90 3.38 -15.39
CA ALA A 326 18.65 2.70 -15.10
C ALA A 326 17.98 2.09 -16.35
N VAL A 327 18.75 1.42 -17.22
CA VAL A 327 18.31 0.74 -18.45
C VAL A 327 18.19 -0.75 -18.29
N TYR A 328 17.08 -1.30 -18.79
CA TYR A 328 16.88 -2.73 -18.90
C TYR A 328 16.23 -3.14 -20.23
N PRO A 329 16.72 -4.23 -20.86
CA PRO A 329 17.85 -5.04 -20.43
C PRO A 329 19.21 -4.29 -20.61
N ARG A 330 20.22 -4.64 -19.80
CA ARG A 330 21.45 -3.82 -19.65
C ARG A 330 22.27 -3.68 -20.94
N GLU A 331 22.07 -4.58 -21.89
CA GLU A 331 22.72 -4.57 -23.20
C GLU A 331 22.34 -3.33 -24.03
N LEU A 332 21.23 -2.67 -23.68
CA LEU A 332 20.80 -1.41 -24.30
C LEU A 332 21.60 -0.20 -23.80
N LEU A 333 22.29 -0.29 -22.67
CA LEU A 333 22.94 0.84 -22.00
C LEU A 333 23.97 1.59 -22.88
N PRO A 334 24.88 0.95 -23.63
CA PRO A 334 25.85 1.67 -24.47
C PRO A 334 25.19 2.48 -25.59
N ARG A 335 24.02 2.04 -26.07
CA ARG A 335 23.24 2.73 -27.11
C ARG A 335 22.44 3.88 -26.49
N VAL A 336 21.73 3.59 -25.40
CA VAL A 336 20.88 4.55 -24.71
C VAL A 336 21.70 5.70 -24.10
N GLY A 337 22.85 5.40 -23.51
CA GLY A 337 23.72 6.42 -22.89
C GLY A 337 24.31 7.44 -23.87
N GLN A 338 24.25 7.20 -25.19
CA GLN A 338 24.63 8.19 -26.21
C GLN A 338 23.56 9.27 -26.42
N LEU A 339 22.34 9.04 -25.91
CA LEU A 339 21.19 9.93 -26.03
C LEU A 339 21.06 10.86 -24.83
N ASP A 340 21.83 10.60 -23.77
CA ASP A 340 21.84 11.36 -22.51
C ASP A 340 22.05 12.85 -22.77
N VAL A 341 21.11 13.65 -22.25
CA VAL A 341 21.27 15.08 -22.09
C VAL A 341 21.62 15.33 -20.63
N THR A 342 22.80 15.90 -20.39
CA THR A 342 23.24 16.23 -19.03
C THR A 342 22.84 17.66 -18.67
N PRO A 343 22.63 17.98 -17.38
CA PRO A 343 22.41 19.36 -16.95
C PRO A 343 23.51 20.31 -17.45
N ASP A 344 24.76 19.85 -17.45
CA ASP A 344 25.92 20.61 -17.95
C ASP A 344 25.87 20.89 -19.46
N SER A 345 25.17 20.04 -20.23
CA SER A 345 24.97 20.27 -21.67
C SER A 345 23.86 21.28 -21.97
N ILE A 346 23.00 21.60 -21.00
CA ILE A 346 21.96 22.63 -21.13
C ILE A 346 22.61 24.01 -20.96
N GLN A 347 22.82 24.73 -22.06
CA GLN A 347 23.41 26.07 -22.07
C GLN A 347 22.35 27.17 -21.99
N TYR A 348 22.81 28.41 -21.78
CA TYR A 348 21.95 29.59 -21.69
C TYR A 348 20.95 29.70 -22.85
N ALA A 349 21.39 29.45 -24.10
CA ALA A 349 20.52 29.56 -25.28
C ALA A 349 19.31 28.61 -25.22
N GLN A 350 19.46 27.42 -24.64
CA GLN A 350 18.32 26.52 -24.42
C GLN A 350 17.40 27.04 -23.31
N VAL A 351 17.95 27.50 -22.18
CA VAL A 351 17.16 27.99 -21.04
C VAL A 351 16.39 29.27 -21.38
N ALA A 352 17.00 30.18 -22.14
CA ALA A 352 16.41 31.47 -22.54
C ALA A 352 15.17 31.33 -23.45
N ARG A 353 14.91 30.14 -23.99
CA ARG A 353 13.66 29.83 -24.70
C ARG A 353 12.46 29.70 -23.76
N PHE A 354 12.72 29.46 -22.47
CA PHE A 354 11.70 29.19 -21.46
C PHE A 354 11.63 30.29 -20.40
N LEU A 355 12.78 30.81 -19.99
CA LEU A 355 12.91 31.84 -18.97
C LEU A 355 13.34 33.17 -19.57
N ASN A 356 12.89 34.27 -18.98
CA ASN A 356 13.31 35.63 -19.34
C ASN A 356 14.43 36.11 -18.41
N ILE A 357 15.60 35.47 -18.52
CA ILE A 357 16.81 35.75 -17.72
C ILE A 357 17.98 36.15 -18.63
N THR A 358 18.93 36.90 -18.07
CA THR A 358 20.17 37.27 -18.77
C THR A 358 21.20 36.14 -18.73
N GLY A 359 22.17 36.15 -19.65
CA GLY A 359 23.28 35.20 -19.61
C GLY A 359 24.10 35.28 -18.32
N ALA A 360 24.20 36.46 -17.71
CA ALA A 360 24.90 36.66 -16.44
C ALA A 360 24.16 36.00 -15.27
N GLU A 361 22.82 36.11 -15.23
CA GLU A 361 21.99 35.44 -14.23
C GLU A 361 22.09 33.92 -14.35
N TYR A 362 22.07 33.39 -15.57
CA TYR A 362 22.32 31.97 -15.83
C TYR A 362 23.69 31.55 -15.31
N GLN A 363 24.77 32.24 -15.70
CA GLN A 363 26.13 31.89 -15.26
C GLN A 363 26.29 31.97 -13.74
N GLN A 364 25.66 32.96 -13.10
CA GLN A 364 25.65 33.07 -11.64
C GLN A 364 24.94 31.88 -10.98
N ALA A 365 23.79 31.46 -11.51
CA ALA A 365 23.07 30.29 -11.00
C ALA A 365 23.92 29.02 -11.13
N VAL A 366 24.52 28.79 -12.30
CA VAL A 366 25.42 27.64 -12.52
C VAL A 366 26.62 27.69 -11.59
N ALA A 367 27.29 28.83 -11.49
CA ALA A 367 28.47 29.01 -10.63
C ALA A 367 28.17 28.86 -9.13
N SER A 368 26.94 29.17 -8.71
CA SER A 368 26.53 28.99 -7.31
C SER A 368 26.52 27.52 -6.88
N GLY A 369 26.33 26.60 -7.83
CA GLY A 369 26.13 25.17 -7.56
C GLY A 369 24.93 24.86 -6.66
N ASN A 370 24.05 25.84 -6.38
CA ASN A 370 22.92 25.66 -5.49
C ASN A 370 21.88 24.75 -6.16
N PRO A 371 21.61 23.54 -5.62
CA PRO A 371 20.65 22.61 -6.21
C PRO A 371 19.21 23.10 -6.07
N ASN A 372 18.95 24.05 -5.18
CA ASN A 372 17.61 24.65 -4.96
C ASN A 372 17.40 25.94 -5.78
N ASP A 373 18.39 26.37 -6.59
CA ASP A 373 18.21 27.52 -7.47
C ASP A 373 17.22 27.18 -8.60
N PRO A 374 16.15 27.97 -8.83
CA PRO A 374 15.14 27.66 -9.84
C PRO A 374 15.70 27.45 -11.26
N ILE A 375 16.79 28.11 -11.63
CA ILE A 375 17.42 27.93 -12.94
C ILE A 375 18.13 26.57 -12.99
N ASN A 376 18.85 26.18 -11.94
CA ASN A 376 19.51 24.87 -11.88
C ASN A 376 18.49 23.72 -11.83
N VAL A 377 17.41 23.86 -11.05
CA VAL A 377 16.34 22.86 -11.02
C VAL A 377 15.72 22.72 -12.42
N PHE A 378 15.41 23.85 -13.09
CA PHE A 378 14.85 23.81 -14.44
C PHE A 378 15.80 23.19 -15.48
N ARG A 379 17.12 23.42 -15.38
CA ARG A 379 18.12 22.74 -16.23
C ARG A 379 18.07 21.23 -16.05
N ASN A 380 17.94 20.74 -14.83
CA ASN A 380 17.80 19.31 -14.54
C ASN A 380 16.51 18.74 -15.14
N VAL A 381 15.40 19.46 -15.00
CA VAL A 381 14.11 19.07 -15.59
C VAL A 381 14.21 18.96 -17.12
N LEU A 382 14.81 19.94 -17.81
CA LEU A 382 15.01 19.89 -19.26
C LEU A 382 15.90 18.72 -19.68
N ALA A 383 17.03 18.53 -18.99
CA ALA A 383 17.97 17.45 -19.25
C ALA A 383 17.29 16.08 -19.13
N LYS A 384 16.52 15.86 -18.06
CA LYS A 384 15.77 14.62 -17.86
C LYS A 384 14.68 14.45 -18.94
N THR A 385 13.83 15.45 -19.14
CA THR A 385 12.74 15.43 -20.13
C THR A 385 13.24 15.05 -21.53
N TRP A 386 14.34 15.66 -21.98
CA TRP A 386 14.90 15.38 -23.30
C TRP A 386 15.63 14.04 -23.37
N THR A 387 16.27 13.60 -22.29
CA THR A 387 16.87 12.26 -22.24
C THR A 387 15.78 11.21 -22.35
N ASP A 388 14.78 11.24 -21.47
CA ASP A 388 13.68 10.27 -21.42
C ASP A 388 12.97 10.17 -22.78
N HIS A 389 12.67 11.31 -23.40
CA HIS A 389 12.01 11.34 -24.71
C HIS A 389 12.87 10.73 -25.83
N ARG A 390 14.15 11.09 -25.91
CA ARG A 390 15.06 10.56 -26.95
C ARG A 390 15.25 9.06 -26.80
N VAL A 391 15.39 8.60 -25.56
CA VAL A 391 15.54 7.18 -25.23
C VAL A 391 14.28 6.43 -25.62
N ALA A 392 13.11 6.90 -25.20
CA ALA A 392 11.83 6.27 -25.52
C ALA A 392 11.59 6.15 -27.04
N ILE A 393 11.77 7.24 -27.83
CA ILE A 393 11.63 7.14 -29.28
C ILE A 393 12.62 6.13 -29.89
N ASN A 394 13.87 6.12 -29.42
CA ASN A 394 14.89 5.18 -29.91
C ASN A 394 14.53 3.72 -29.61
N LEU A 395 13.98 3.44 -28.43
CA LEU A 395 13.55 2.09 -28.02
C LEU A 395 12.32 1.65 -28.82
N TYR A 396 11.30 2.50 -28.90
CA TYR A 396 10.05 2.21 -29.62
C TYR A 396 10.29 1.78 -31.07
N GLN A 397 11.11 2.55 -31.81
CA GLN A 397 11.41 2.30 -33.23
C GLN A 397 12.11 0.95 -33.49
N GLN A 398 12.67 0.32 -32.46
CA GLN A 398 13.40 -0.94 -32.58
C GLN A 398 12.60 -2.15 -32.09
N GLN A 399 11.62 -1.92 -31.23
CA GLN A 399 10.97 -2.98 -30.46
C GLN A 399 9.48 -3.11 -30.77
N GLU A 400 8.86 -2.05 -31.30
CA GLU A 400 7.42 -1.96 -31.59
C GLU A 400 6.57 -2.62 -30.49
N PRO A 401 6.59 -2.07 -29.26
CA PRO A 401 5.87 -2.64 -28.14
C PRO A 401 4.35 -2.61 -28.37
N LEU A 402 3.63 -3.54 -27.73
CA LEU A 402 2.16 -3.53 -27.74
C LEU A 402 1.61 -2.42 -26.82
N LEU A 403 2.34 -2.14 -25.73
CA LEU A 403 2.05 -1.08 -24.79
C LEU A 403 3.27 -0.17 -24.67
N LEU A 404 3.11 1.12 -24.95
CA LEU A 404 4.06 2.17 -24.59
C LEU A 404 3.45 2.98 -23.43
N MET A 405 4.23 3.24 -22.39
CA MET A 405 3.86 4.13 -21.29
C MET A 405 5.02 5.08 -20.99
N MET A 406 4.76 6.38 -21.02
CA MET A 406 5.78 7.39 -20.72
C MET A 406 5.19 8.51 -19.87
N SER A 407 5.93 8.98 -18.87
CA SER A 407 5.56 10.18 -18.11
C SER A 407 6.41 11.39 -18.45
N TYR A 408 5.75 12.53 -18.63
CA TYR A 408 6.33 13.87 -18.59
C TYR A 408 6.07 14.47 -17.21
N GLU A 409 6.82 14.00 -16.21
CA GLU A 409 6.71 14.45 -14.81
C GLU A 409 7.19 15.89 -14.60
N GLY A 410 8.07 16.39 -15.47
CA GLY A 410 8.62 17.74 -15.37
C GLY A 410 7.57 18.86 -15.45
N THR A 411 6.35 18.60 -15.94
CA THR A 411 5.26 19.60 -15.89
C THR A 411 4.84 19.89 -14.46
N ASP A 412 4.76 18.89 -13.58
CA ASP A 412 4.40 19.08 -12.17
C ASP A 412 5.47 19.89 -11.43
N VAL A 413 6.74 19.53 -11.65
CA VAL A 413 7.90 20.26 -11.12
C VAL A 413 7.90 21.73 -11.59
N VAL A 414 7.69 21.96 -12.88
CA VAL A 414 7.61 23.32 -13.46
C VAL A 414 6.43 24.09 -12.87
N ASN A 415 5.30 23.44 -12.63
CA ASN A 415 4.13 24.08 -12.02
C ASN A 415 4.43 24.52 -10.59
N HIS A 416 5.00 23.66 -9.74
CA HIS A 416 5.38 24.04 -8.37
C HIS A 416 6.36 25.22 -8.33
N LEU A 417 7.34 25.24 -9.23
CA LEU A 417 8.35 26.29 -9.26
C LEU A 417 7.84 27.62 -9.82
N PHE A 418 6.99 27.56 -10.86
CA PHE A 418 6.72 28.71 -11.72
C PHE A 418 5.25 29.09 -11.89
N ALA A 419 4.28 28.29 -11.44
CA ALA A 419 2.86 28.67 -11.46
C ALA A 419 2.53 30.00 -10.74
N PRO A 420 3.21 30.39 -9.64
CA PRO A 420 3.01 31.71 -9.04
C PRO A 420 3.20 32.87 -10.03
N TYR A 421 4.11 32.70 -11.00
CA TYR A 421 4.52 33.69 -11.98
C TYR A 421 3.78 33.59 -13.31
N HIS A 422 2.99 32.54 -13.57
CA HIS A 422 2.17 32.44 -14.78
C HIS A 422 1.22 33.65 -14.89
N PRO A 423 0.96 34.24 -16.07
CA PRO A 423 0.02 35.35 -16.22
C PRO A 423 -1.41 35.05 -15.73
N PRO A 424 -2.22 36.08 -15.40
CA PRO A 424 -1.87 37.51 -15.31
C PRO A 424 -1.00 37.83 -14.09
N TYR A 425 -0.26 38.94 -14.11
CA TYR A 425 0.50 39.42 -12.93
C TYR A 425 -0.43 39.67 -11.73
N ARG A 426 0.08 39.44 -10.50
CA ARG A 426 -0.60 39.78 -9.24
C ARG A 426 0.32 40.63 -8.37
N GLU A 427 -0.23 41.66 -7.74
CA GLU A 427 0.54 42.61 -6.91
C GLU A 427 1.23 41.97 -5.70
N ASP A 428 0.71 40.85 -5.19
CA ASP A 428 1.32 40.11 -4.09
C ASP A 428 2.51 39.22 -4.49
N ILE A 429 2.87 39.20 -5.79
CA ILE A 429 3.99 38.43 -6.33
C ILE A 429 5.18 39.35 -6.57
N ASN A 430 6.37 38.86 -6.19
CA ASN A 430 7.63 39.56 -6.44
C ASN A 430 7.79 39.90 -7.93
N GLU A 431 7.80 41.19 -8.25
CA GLU A 431 7.83 41.69 -9.63
C GLU A 431 9.07 41.22 -10.40
N THR A 432 10.24 41.21 -9.76
CA THR A 432 11.49 40.76 -10.38
C THR A 432 11.40 39.29 -10.80
N ASN A 433 10.90 38.42 -9.92
CA ASN A 433 10.74 37.00 -10.24
C ASN A 433 9.64 36.77 -11.28
N TYR A 434 8.54 37.55 -11.24
CA TYR A 434 7.55 37.52 -12.30
C TYR A 434 8.17 37.85 -13.66
N ARG A 435 8.92 38.96 -13.76
CA ARG A 435 9.61 39.36 -15.00
C ARG A 435 10.55 38.28 -15.52
N ARG A 436 11.21 37.54 -14.62
CA ARG A 436 12.12 36.43 -14.95
C ARG A 436 11.41 35.17 -15.43
N TYR A 437 10.29 34.80 -14.82
CA TYR A 437 9.75 33.44 -14.91
C TYR A 437 8.33 33.32 -15.47
N TRP A 438 7.66 34.42 -15.79
CA TRP A 438 6.29 34.37 -16.30
C TRP A 438 6.07 33.50 -17.55
N PRO A 439 7.02 33.35 -18.51
CA PRO A 439 6.76 32.53 -19.70
C PRO A 439 7.08 31.04 -19.48
N THR A 440 7.65 30.66 -18.34
CA THR A 440 8.24 29.33 -18.16
C THR A 440 7.22 28.20 -18.26
N VAL A 441 6.07 28.30 -17.56
CA VAL A 441 5.02 27.28 -17.58
C VAL A 441 4.52 27.07 -19.01
N ALA A 442 4.08 28.17 -19.63
CA ALA A 442 3.64 28.23 -21.00
C ALA A 442 4.61 27.59 -22.00
N ASN A 443 5.88 27.98 -21.96
CA ASN A 443 6.89 27.53 -22.91
C ASN A 443 7.27 26.06 -22.67
N TYR A 444 7.25 25.60 -21.42
CA TYR A 444 7.52 24.20 -21.10
C TYR A 444 6.38 23.28 -21.56
N TYR A 445 5.11 23.65 -21.36
CA TYR A 445 3.98 22.90 -21.93
C TYR A 445 4.00 22.89 -23.46
N SER A 446 4.45 23.98 -24.10
CA SER A 446 4.65 24.03 -25.55
C SER A 446 5.75 23.05 -26.01
N GLU A 447 6.81 22.88 -25.21
CA GLU A 447 7.84 21.86 -25.49
C GLU A 447 7.28 20.45 -25.33
N VAL A 448 6.51 20.16 -24.27
CA VAL A 448 5.84 18.85 -24.12
C VAL A 448 4.90 18.58 -25.29
N ASP A 449 4.12 19.57 -25.73
CA ASP A 449 3.27 19.44 -26.93
C ASP A 449 4.08 19.14 -28.19
N ARG A 450 5.22 19.80 -28.39
CA ARG A 450 6.14 19.52 -29.50
C ARG A 450 6.65 18.08 -29.46
N LEU A 451 6.99 17.57 -28.28
CA LEU A 451 7.41 16.18 -28.07
C LEU A 451 6.27 15.19 -28.33
N ILE A 452 5.03 15.50 -27.94
CA ILE A 452 3.85 14.72 -28.34
C ILE A 452 3.69 14.71 -29.87
N GLY A 453 3.92 15.84 -30.53
CA GLY A 453 3.94 15.93 -32.00
C GLY A 453 5.02 15.06 -32.66
N GLU A 454 6.16 14.83 -32.01
CA GLU A 454 7.16 13.85 -32.48
C GLU A 454 6.67 12.41 -32.32
N TRP A 455 6.04 12.08 -31.20
CA TRP A 455 5.41 10.77 -31.00
C TRP A 455 4.39 10.45 -32.08
N MET A 456 3.50 11.38 -32.40
CA MET A 456 2.48 11.19 -33.43
C MET A 456 3.06 10.92 -34.83
N LYS A 457 4.34 11.23 -35.08
CA LYS A 457 5.01 10.93 -36.36
C LYS A 457 5.64 9.54 -36.39
N VAL A 458 5.92 8.94 -35.23
CA VAL A 458 6.62 7.66 -35.12
C VAL A 458 5.70 6.50 -34.70
N LEU A 459 4.60 6.79 -34.00
CA LEU A 459 3.62 5.78 -33.62
C LEU A 459 2.95 5.19 -34.86
N SER A 460 2.73 3.88 -34.84
CA SER A 460 2.00 3.18 -35.91
C SER A 460 0.51 3.57 -35.93
N ASP A 461 -0.08 3.60 -37.12
CA ASP A 461 -1.48 4.02 -37.34
C ASP A 461 -2.52 3.21 -36.56
N ASP A 462 -2.21 1.98 -36.16
CA ASP A 462 -3.05 1.10 -35.34
C ASP A 462 -2.94 1.36 -33.83
N THR A 463 -2.17 2.38 -33.42
CA THR A 463 -2.00 2.75 -32.01
C THR A 463 -3.14 3.63 -31.52
N THR A 464 -3.77 3.23 -30.41
CA THR A 464 -4.62 4.10 -29.61
C THR A 464 -3.75 4.91 -28.66
N VAL A 465 -3.82 6.23 -28.78
CA VAL A 465 -3.10 7.19 -27.94
C VAL A 465 -4.00 7.64 -26.79
N ILE A 466 -3.48 7.56 -25.56
CA ILE A 466 -4.11 8.10 -24.37
C ILE A 466 -3.17 9.15 -23.78
N ILE A 467 -3.63 10.40 -23.68
CA ILE A 467 -2.98 11.41 -22.85
C ILE A 467 -3.75 11.50 -21.55
N VAL A 468 -3.07 11.34 -20.43
CA VAL A 468 -3.71 11.34 -19.12
C VAL A 468 -2.92 12.18 -18.13
N SER A 469 -3.64 12.82 -17.23
CA SER A 469 -3.07 13.35 -16.00
C SER A 469 -3.89 12.84 -14.85
N ALA A 470 -3.24 12.29 -13.84
CA ALA A 470 -3.94 11.66 -12.73
C ALA A 470 -4.57 12.68 -11.76
N HIS A 471 -4.08 13.91 -11.80
CA HIS A 471 -4.57 15.08 -11.07
C HIS A 471 -4.22 16.33 -11.86
N GLY A 472 -4.86 17.46 -11.56
CA GLY A 472 -4.48 18.74 -12.16
C GLY A 472 -3.79 19.66 -11.15
N PHE A 473 -3.45 20.85 -11.60
CA PHE A 473 -2.83 21.90 -10.81
C PHE A 473 -3.76 23.11 -10.69
N ARG A 474 -3.67 23.94 -9.65
CA ARG A 474 -4.54 25.12 -9.55
C ARG A 474 -4.06 26.25 -10.45
N TRP A 475 -4.98 26.83 -11.21
CA TRP A 475 -4.71 27.94 -12.13
C TRP A 475 -5.62 29.16 -11.86
N GLY A 476 -5.48 30.17 -12.72
CA GLY A 476 -6.25 31.41 -12.65
C GLY A 476 -6.12 32.12 -11.30
N LYS A 477 -7.26 32.49 -10.72
CA LYS A 477 -7.32 33.17 -9.40
C LYS A 477 -6.87 32.30 -8.22
N ASN A 478 -6.89 30.97 -8.40
CA ASN A 478 -6.62 30.00 -7.34
C ASN A 478 -5.18 29.45 -7.41
N ARG A 479 -4.37 29.88 -8.39
CA ARG A 479 -3.00 29.39 -8.55
C ARG A 479 -2.12 29.73 -7.33
N PRO A 480 -1.10 28.90 -7.02
CA PRO A 480 -0.24 29.09 -5.85
C PRO A 480 0.37 30.48 -5.81
N ARG A 481 0.56 31.05 -4.61
CA ARG A 481 1.13 32.39 -4.42
C ARG A 481 2.64 32.39 -4.20
N VAL A 482 3.16 31.27 -3.70
CA VAL A 482 4.58 31.06 -3.45
C VAL A 482 4.93 29.65 -3.87
N GLN A 483 6.22 29.37 -4.03
CA GLN A 483 6.69 28.00 -4.19
C GLN A 483 6.36 27.20 -2.93
N PRO A 484 5.85 25.97 -3.06
CA PRO A 484 5.48 25.18 -1.90
C PRO A 484 6.73 24.68 -1.15
N ILE A 485 6.53 24.37 0.14
CA ILE A 485 7.51 23.72 1.00
C ILE A 485 6.89 22.44 1.56
N GLY A 486 7.48 21.29 1.24
CA GLY A 486 7.02 19.97 1.66
C GLY A 486 5.56 19.71 1.30
N ARG A 487 4.80 19.16 2.26
CA ARG A 487 3.39 18.77 2.04
C ARG A 487 2.43 19.92 1.72
N SER A 488 2.87 21.18 1.72
CA SER A 488 2.06 22.28 1.15
C SER A 488 1.93 22.19 -0.37
N ALA A 489 2.85 21.48 -1.05
CA ALA A 489 2.76 21.17 -2.48
C ALA A 489 1.44 20.47 -2.83
N LEU A 490 0.93 19.61 -1.95
CA LEU A 490 -0.36 18.92 -2.15
C LEU A 490 -1.53 19.89 -2.30
N SER A 491 -1.44 21.09 -1.72
CA SER A 491 -2.49 22.11 -1.82
C SER A 491 -2.49 22.85 -3.16
N ASP A 492 -1.38 22.81 -3.89
CA ASP A 492 -1.28 23.36 -5.24
C ASP A 492 -2.07 22.52 -6.25
N HIS A 493 -2.27 21.23 -5.95
CA HIS A 493 -3.02 20.31 -6.79
C HIS A 493 -4.53 20.52 -6.70
N ARG A 494 -5.23 20.09 -7.75
CA ARG A 494 -6.69 19.95 -7.77
C ARG A 494 -7.04 18.48 -8.03
N ASN A 495 -8.27 18.11 -7.66
CA ASN A 495 -8.77 16.77 -7.93
C ASN A 495 -8.83 16.45 -9.44
N PRO A 496 -9.52 17.26 -10.27
CA PRO A 496 -9.65 16.93 -11.68
C PRO A 496 -8.32 17.02 -12.43
N GLY A 497 -7.91 15.93 -13.09
CA GLY A 497 -6.86 15.92 -14.11
C GLY A 497 -7.46 15.90 -15.51
N ILE A 498 -6.70 15.38 -16.48
CA ILE A 498 -7.11 15.34 -17.89
C ILE A 498 -7.14 13.91 -18.43
N PHE A 499 -7.99 13.68 -19.42
CA PHE A 499 -8.01 12.46 -20.23
C PHE A 499 -8.32 12.81 -21.68
N ILE A 500 -7.48 12.34 -22.59
CA ILE A 500 -7.70 12.41 -24.03
C ILE A 500 -7.44 11.01 -24.58
N ALA A 501 -8.37 10.48 -25.36
CA ALA A 501 -8.15 9.29 -26.17
C ALA A 501 -8.24 9.65 -27.65
N TYR A 502 -7.34 9.11 -28.47
CA TYR A 502 -7.29 9.31 -29.92
C TYR A 502 -6.83 8.03 -30.64
N GLY A 503 -7.31 7.78 -31.86
CA GLY A 503 -6.89 6.64 -32.68
C GLY A 503 -8.06 5.83 -33.27
N ASN A 504 -7.74 4.74 -33.98
CA ASN A 504 -8.70 4.02 -34.84
C ASN A 504 -9.94 3.46 -34.10
N HIS A 505 -9.78 3.07 -32.84
CA HIS A 505 -10.87 2.51 -32.02
C HIS A 505 -11.70 3.58 -31.29
N VAL A 506 -11.21 4.81 -31.25
CA VAL A 506 -11.83 5.90 -30.49
C VAL A 506 -13.05 6.43 -31.24
N ALA A 507 -14.14 6.68 -30.52
CA ALA A 507 -15.38 7.26 -31.03
C ALA A 507 -15.40 8.76 -30.72
N PRO A 508 -14.97 9.67 -31.62
CA PRO A 508 -14.86 11.09 -31.29
C PRO A 508 -16.19 11.62 -30.75
N SER A 509 -16.17 12.19 -29.56
CA SER A 509 -17.36 12.64 -28.87
C SER A 509 -17.11 14.00 -28.22
N ARG A 510 -18.15 14.82 -28.19
CA ARG A 510 -18.15 16.11 -27.50
C ARG A 510 -19.06 15.98 -26.29
N GLY A 511 -18.47 15.96 -25.10
CA GLY A 511 -19.20 15.79 -23.85
C GLY A 511 -18.28 15.92 -22.64
N SER A 512 -18.84 16.33 -21.51
CA SER A 512 -18.13 16.33 -20.23
C SER A 512 -18.18 14.95 -19.62
N HIS A 513 -17.21 14.11 -19.96
CA HIS A 513 -17.04 12.80 -19.35
C HIS A 513 -16.17 12.89 -18.09
N SER A 514 -16.50 12.10 -17.08
CA SER A 514 -15.69 11.95 -15.87
C SER A 514 -15.33 10.49 -15.69
N LEU A 515 -14.10 10.22 -15.27
CA LEU A 515 -13.59 8.89 -15.00
C LEU A 515 -12.71 8.93 -13.75
N SER A 516 -12.59 7.83 -13.03
CA SER A 516 -11.63 7.71 -11.95
C SER A 516 -10.25 7.33 -12.47
N ILE A 517 -9.18 7.69 -11.77
CA ILE A 517 -7.84 7.15 -12.04
C ILE A 517 -7.78 5.61 -12.01
N TYR A 518 -8.72 4.97 -11.29
CA TYR A 518 -8.86 3.51 -11.28
C TYR A 518 -9.32 2.92 -12.62
N ASP A 519 -9.93 3.73 -13.48
CA ASP A 519 -10.51 3.30 -14.77
C ASP A 519 -9.44 3.18 -15.87
N VAL A 520 -8.25 3.74 -15.67
CA VAL A 520 -7.17 3.78 -16.68
C VAL A 520 -6.67 2.36 -17.02
N VAL A 521 -6.25 1.57 -16.02
CA VAL A 521 -5.76 0.18 -16.29
C VAL A 521 -6.84 -0.70 -16.90
N PRO A 522 -8.07 -0.77 -16.38
CA PRO A 522 -9.16 -1.51 -17.02
C PRO A 522 -9.37 -1.14 -18.49
N THR A 523 -9.20 0.14 -18.82
CA THR A 523 -9.30 0.65 -20.20
C THR A 523 -8.16 0.15 -21.06
N VAL A 524 -6.91 0.33 -20.60
CA VAL A 524 -5.71 -0.15 -21.30
C VAL A 524 -5.79 -1.66 -21.53
N LEU A 525 -6.13 -2.44 -20.50
CA LEU A 525 -6.30 -3.89 -20.62
C LEU A 525 -7.36 -4.25 -21.66
N SER A 526 -8.50 -3.52 -21.70
CA SER A 526 -9.56 -3.80 -22.67
C SER A 526 -9.11 -3.55 -24.12
N ILE A 527 -8.37 -2.49 -24.39
CA ILE A 527 -7.83 -2.20 -25.74
C ILE A 527 -6.81 -3.27 -26.17
N LEU A 528 -6.00 -3.73 -25.21
CA LEU A 528 -5.01 -4.79 -25.41
C LEU A 528 -5.62 -6.20 -25.48
N GLY A 529 -6.94 -6.35 -25.30
CA GLY A 529 -7.61 -7.65 -25.25
C GLY A 529 -7.25 -8.50 -24.03
N LEU A 530 -6.87 -7.84 -22.92
CA LEU A 530 -6.50 -8.48 -21.66
C LEU A 530 -7.66 -8.34 -20.64
N PRO A 531 -7.90 -9.38 -19.80
CA PRO A 531 -8.97 -9.34 -18.81
C PRO A 531 -8.66 -8.43 -17.63
N LYS A 532 -9.68 -7.80 -17.03
CA LYS A 532 -9.53 -7.06 -15.77
C LYS A 532 -9.51 -8.04 -14.60
N SER A 533 -8.71 -7.75 -13.57
CA SER A 533 -8.84 -8.44 -12.26
C SER A 533 -10.08 -7.98 -11.50
N ALA A 534 -10.72 -8.89 -10.76
CA ALA A 534 -11.86 -8.57 -9.89
C ALA A 534 -11.51 -7.59 -8.75
N GLU A 535 -10.22 -7.46 -8.41
CA GLU A 535 -9.74 -6.56 -7.36
C GLU A 535 -9.59 -5.10 -7.81
N MET A 536 -9.58 -4.85 -9.13
CA MET A 536 -9.51 -3.48 -9.67
C MET A 536 -10.89 -2.82 -9.52
N PRO A 537 -11.05 -1.77 -8.69
CA PRO A 537 -12.35 -1.13 -8.48
C PRO A 537 -12.86 -0.36 -9.71
N GLY A 538 -11.97 0.09 -10.59
CA GLY A 538 -12.34 0.84 -11.79
C GLY A 538 -12.92 -0.02 -12.91
N ASN A 539 -13.56 0.62 -13.87
CA ASN A 539 -14.15 -0.02 -15.05
C ASN A 539 -13.53 0.54 -16.33
N ALA A 540 -13.55 -0.27 -17.38
CA ALA A 540 -13.08 0.20 -18.68
C ALA A 540 -13.96 1.35 -19.17
N VAL A 541 -13.33 2.36 -19.75
CA VAL A 541 -13.95 3.59 -20.28
C VAL A 541 -14.59 3.27 -21.64
N THR A 542 -15.60 2.40 -21.66
CA THR A 542 -16.19 1.87 -22.90
C THR A 542 -16.85 2.93 -23.76
N TRP A 543 -17.32 4.03 -23.16
CA TRP A 543 -17.93 5.15 -23.87
C TRP A 543 -16.96 5.90 -24.79
N ALA A 544 -15.65 5.74 -24.63
CA ALA A 544 -14.64 6.37 -25.50
C ALA A 544 -14.36 5.58 -26.78
N PHE A 545 -14.87 4.35 -26.92
CA PHE A 545 -14.48 3.43 -27.99
C PHE A 545 -15.68 2.86 -28.75
N ARG A 546 -15.52 2.56 -30.04
CA ARG A 546 -16.59 2.02 -30.91
C ARG A 546 -16.72 0.50 -30.84
N ASP A 547 -15.58 -0.18 -30.73
CA ASP A 547 -15.41 -1.61 -31.00
C ASP A 547 -14.58 -2.33 -29.91
N ILE A 548 -14.21 -1.64 -28.83
CA ILE A 548 -13.51 -2.22 -27.69
C ILE A 548 -14.53 -2.77 -26.69
N THR A 549 -14.50 -4.09 -26.48
CA THR A 549 -15.34 -4.78 -25.50
C THR A 549 -14.47 -5.36 -24.38
N PRO A 550 -14.74 -5.05 -23.10
CA PRO A 550 -13.99 -5.60 -21.98
C PRO A 550 -14.01 -7.13 -21.97
N VAL A 551 -12.85 -7.75 -21.76
CA VAL A 551 -12.74 -9.21 -21.67
C VAL A 551 -13.28 -9.67 -20.31
N THR A 552 -14.49 -10.24 -20.32
CA THR A 552 -15.19 -10.71 -19.11
C THR A 552 -14.99 -12.19 -18.81
N SER A 553 -14.35 -12.94 -19.72
CA SER A 553 -14.40 -14.40 -19.74
C SER A 553 -13.27 -15.11 -18.97
N VAL A 554 -12.39 -14.40 -18.28
CA VAL A 554 -11.34 -15.04 -17.46
C VAL A 554 -11.44 -14.55 -16.03
N GLY A 555 -11.76 -15.46 -15.10
CA GLY A 555 -11.89 -15.20 -13.67
C GLY A 555 -10.56 -14.85 -13.01
N VAL A 556 -9.96 -13.70 -13.36
CA VAL A 556 -8.76 -13.17 -12.71
C VAL A 556 -9.19 -12.60 -11.36
N VAL A 557 -9.06 -13.41 -10.30
CA VAL A 557 -9.35 -12.96 -8.93
C VAL A 557 -8.35 -11.87 -8.54
N SER A 558 -7.06 -12.21 -8.50
CA SER A 558 -6.00 -11.26 -8.17
C SER A 558 -4.83 -11.44 -9.11
N TYR A 559 -4.40 -10.37 -9.78
CA TYR A 559 -3.20 -10.44 -10.59
C TYR A 559 -1.98 -10.87 -9.75
N ASN A 560 -1.85 -10.39 -8.52
CA ASN A 560 -0.74 -10.71 -7.61
C ASN A 560 -0.58 -12.22 -7.34
N GLU A 561 -1.66 -13.01 -7.38
CA GLU A 561 -1.55 -14.46 -7.23
C GLU A 561 -0.82 -15.11 -8.42
N PHE A 562 -0.86 -14.48 -9.60
CA PHE A 562 -0.24 -14.94 -10.83
C PHE A 562 1.20 -14.46 -11.02
N PHE A 563 1.69 -13.50 -10.23
CA PHE A 563 3.07 -13.03 -10.30
C PHE A 563 3.83 -13.41 -9.03
N ASN A 564 4.98 -14.05 -9.22
CA ASN A 564 5.93 -14.31 -8.13
C ASN A 564 7.35 -13.88 -8.52
N THR A 565 7.46 -13.13 -9.61
CA THR A 565 8.69 -12.50 -10.07
C THR A 565 8.96 -11.28 -9.21
N ARG A 566 10.22 -11.12 -8.79
CA ARG A 566 10.69 -9.96 -8.04
C ARG A 566 11.60 -9.11 -8.91
N PRO A 567 11.69 -7.80 -8.66
CA PRO A 567 12.63 -6.96 -9.38
C PRO A 567 14.06 -7.48 -9.36
N VAL A 568 14.81 -7.20 -10.43
CA VAL A 568 16.19 -7.64 -10.61
C VAL A 568 17.09 -6.99 -9.56
N ALA A 569 17.75 -7.83 -8.74
CA ALA A 569 18.66 -7.37 -7.70
C ALA A 569 19.97 -6.81 -8.29
N GLY A 570 20.58 -5.84 -7.60
CA GLY A 570 21.88 -5.28 -7.97
C GLY A 570 21.85 -4.24 -9.11
N LEU A 571 20.66 -3.84 -9.55
CA LEU A 571 20.51 -2.68 -10.42
C LEU A 571 20.68 -1.36 -9.63
N PRO A 572 21.14 -0.28 -10.28
CA PRO A 572 21.25 1.03 -9.65
C PRO A 572 19.92 1.45 -9.03
N ILE A 573 19.94 2.10 -7.88
CA ILE A 573 18.76 2.70 -7.25
C ILE A 573 19.14 4.13 -6.88
N SER A 574 18.15 5.02 -6.82
CA SER A 574 18.36 6.40 -6.37
C SER A 574 19.05 6.43 -5.00
N ASP A 575 20.07 7.28 -4.88
CA ASP A 575 20.67 7.57 -3.59
C ASP A 575 19.61 8.29 -2.73
N PRO A 576 19.26 7.77 -1.53
CA PRO A 576 18.26 8.38 -0.68
C PRO A 576 18.51 9.86 -0.38
N ASN A 577 19.76 10.29 -0.26
CA ASN A 577 20.10 11.69 0.00
C ASN A 577 19.89 12.55 -1.24
N VAL A 578 20.36 12.09 -2.40
CA VAL A 578 20.17 12.82 -3.67
C VAL A 578 18.69 12.94 -3.98
N TYR A 579 17.94 11.84 -3.89
CA TYR A 579 16.50 11.84 -4.11
C TYR A 579 15.75 12.75 -3.14
N THR A 580 16.10 12.73 -1.85
CA THR A 580 15.50 13.63 -0.85
C THR A 580 15.80 15.08 -1.18
N HIS A 581 17.04 15.41 -1.55
CA HIS A 581 17.41 16.76 -1.95
C HIS A 581 16.69 17.21 -3.23
N THR A 582 16.53 16.33 -4.22
CA THR A 582 15.76 16.60 -5.43
C THR A 582 14.31 16.93 -5.09
N LEU A 583 13.66 16.12 -4.23
CA LEU A 583 12.29 16.37 -3.78
C LEU A 583 12.15 17.64 -2.95
N GLN A 584 13.16 18.01 -2.16
CA GLN A 584 13.18 19.27 -1.44
C GLN A 584 13.31 20.47 -2.39
N ALA A 585 14.16 20.35 -3.42
CA ALA A 585 14.39 21.41 -4.40
C ALA A 585 13.14 21.72 -5.23
N VAL A 586 12.29 20.71 -5.48
CA VAL A 586 11.01 20.87 -6.18
C VAL A 586 9.82 21.10 -5.23
N GLY A 587 10.06 21.19 -3.93
CA GLY A 587 9.06 21.54 -2.92
C GLY A 587 8.18 20.38 -2.42
N HIS A 588 8.40 19.14 -2.86
CA HIS A 588 7.64 17.97 -2.42
C HIS A 588 7.97 17.50 -0.99
N LEU A 589 9.22 17.69 -0.54
CA LEU A 589 9.66 17.39 0.83
C LEU A 589 10.07 18.66 1.58
N SER A 590 9.84 18.67 2.90
CA SER A 590 10.30 19.76 3.76
C SER A 590 11.76 19.54 4.15
N ASP A 591 12.50 20.64 4.30
CA ASP A 591 13.76 20.64 5.04
C ASP A 591 13.48 20.48 6.54
N ALA A 592 14.13 19.50 7.19
CA ALA A 592 13.99 19.18 8.61
C ALA A 592 14.38 20.35 9.54
N SER A 593 15.05 21.38 9.02
CA SER A 593 15.39 22.61 9.74
C SER A 593 14.18 23.54 10.01
N ARG A 594 12.98 23.23 9.51
CA ARG A 594 11.78 24.08 9.63
C ARG A 594 10.62 23.36 10.34
N MET A 595 10.11 23.97 11.40
CA MET A 595 9.07 23.43 12.30
C MET A 595 7.74 23.12 11.58
N GLN A 596 7.14 21.97 11.86
CA GLN A 596 5.87 21.52 11.26
C GLN A 596 4.66 21.59 12.21
N PRO A 597 3.43 21.87 11.71
CA PRO A 597 2.19 21.88 12.49
C PRO A 597 1.42 20.54 12.50
N VAL A 598 1.99 19.43 12.01
CA VAL A 598 1.33 18.11 11.95
C VAL A 598 2.16 17.07 12.71
N PHE A 599 1.52 16.31 13.60
CA PHE A 599 2.16 15.16 14.25
C PHE A 599 2.16 13.98 13.29
N GLU A 600 3.28 13.79 12.61
CA GLU A 600 3.53 12.64 11.76
C GLU A 600 4.11 11.50 12.63
N ASP A 601 3.63 10.28 12.39
CA ASP A 601 4.21 9.07 12.99
C ASP A 601 5.54 8.78 12.27
N GLN A 602 6.56 9.57 12.54
CA GLN A 602 7.83 9.56 11.79
C GLN A 602 8.80 8.46 12.22
N ASP A 603 8.45 7.57 13.16
CA ASP A 603 9.43 6.61 13.69
C ASP A 603 8.95 5.16 13.84
N GLU A 604 9.74 4.28 13.24
CA GLU A 604 9.88 2.86 13.59
C GLU A 604 10.77 2.64 14.83
N THR A 605 11.38 3.69 15.40
CA THR A 605 12.20 3.55 16.61
C THR A 605 11.32 3.38 17.85
N GLN A 606 10.99 2.12 18.12
CA GLN A 606 10.87 1.38 19.40
C GLN A 606 10.52 2.03 20.74
N THR A 607 10.32 3.33 20.91
CA THR A 607 10.18 3.94 22.25
C THR A 607 8.76 4.33 22.66
N ALA A 608 7.72 4.01 21.87
CA ALA A 608 6.34 4.15 22.32
C ALA A 608 5.34 3.06 21.87
N ALA A 609 5.68 2.20 20.89
CA ALA A 609 4.75 1.20 20.36
C ALA A 609 5.10 -0.23 20.85
N ASN A 610 4.25 -0.81 21.69
CA ASN A 610 4.40 -2.21 22.16
C ASN A 610 4.07 -3.27 21.08
N LYS A 611 3.64 -2.88 19.87
CA LYS A 611 3.41 -3.80 18.74
C LYS A 611 3.87 -3.20 17.40
N PRO A 612 4.90 -3.76 16.74
CA PRO A 612 5.28 -3.35 15.40
C PRO A 612 4.14 -3.64 14.42
N ILE A 613 3.89 -2.72 13.50
CA ILE A 613 2.91 -2.94 12.42
C ILE A 613 3.55 -3.93 11.46
N PRO A 614 2.88 -5.07 11.14
CA PRO A 614 3.37 -5.95 10.08
C PRO A 614 3.63 -5.13 8.82
N PRO A 615 4.74 -5.33 8.08
CA PRO A 615 5.03 -4.56 6.88
C PRO A 615 3.82 -4.54 5.92
N GLN A 616 3.05 -5.62 5.84
CA GLN A 616 1.84 -5.70 5.02
C GLN A 616 0.72 -4.72 5.43
N GLN A 617 0.62 -4.34 6.71
CA GLN A 617 -0.42 -3.42 7.20
C GLN A 617 0.06 -1.96 7.29
N TRP A 618 1.38 -1.72 7.26
CA TRP A 618 1.95 -0.38 7.38
C TRP A 618 1.46 0.58 6.30
N ALA A 619 1.45 0.15 5.04
CA ALA A 619 0.98 0.98 3.93
C ALA A 619 -0.48 1.41 4.11
N ALA A 620 -1.36 0.47 4.47
CA ALA A 620 -2.76 0.79 4.72
C ALA A 620 -2.91 1.77 5.90
N TYR A 621 -2.16 1.54 7.00
CA TYR A 621 -2.18 2.39 8.18
C TYR A 621 -1.77 3.84 7.85
N ALA A 622 -0.60 4.00 7.23
CA ALA A 622 -0.05 5.31 6.93
C ALA A 622 -0.85 6.04 5.84
N TYR A 623 -1.42 5.31 4.86
CA TYR A 623 -2.38 5.86 3.92
C TYR A 623 -3.59 6.49 4.62
N TYR A 624 -4.25 5.76 5.51
CA TYR A 624 -5.45 6.25 6.19
C TYR A 624 -5.14 7.41 7.16
N ASN A 625 -4.00 7.39 7.83
CA ASN A 625 -3.56 8.52 8.66
C ASN A 625 -3.30 9.78 7.81
N ASN A 626 -2.57 9.65 6.69
CA ASN A 626 -2.28 10.78 5.80
C ASN A 626 -3.54 11.31 5.11
N LEU A 627 -4.44 10.41 4.68
CA LEU A 627 -5.75 10.77 4.14
C LEU A 627 -6.56 11.58 5.16
N GLY A 628 -6.59 11.16 6.42
CA GLY A 628 -7.29 11.90 7.48
C GLY A 628 -6.74 13.32 7.67
N ILE A 629 -5.41 13.48 7.65
CA ILE A 629 -4.75 14.79 7.78
C ILE A 629 -5.18 15.71 6.63
N GLU A 630 -5.18 15.20 5.41
CA GLU A 630 -5.51 15.98 4.21
C GLU A 630 -7.00 16.34 4.17
N LEU A 631 -7.89 15.39 4.50
CA LEU A 631 -9.32 15.65 4.62
C LEU A 631 -9.64 16.70 5.69
N ARG A 632 -8.91 16.72 6.82
CA ARG A 632 -9.04 17.76 7.86
C ARG A 632 -8.70 19.14 7.32
N LYS A 633 -7.58 19.28 6.59
CA LYS A 633 -7.17 20.56 5.97
C LYS A 633 -8.22 21.09 4.99
N GLN A 634 -8.90 20.18 4.28
CA GLN A 634 -9.99 20.52 3.36
C GLN A 634 -11.32 20.82 4.07
N GLY A 635 -11.41 20.71 5.40
CA GLY A 635 -12.63 20.89 6.17
C GLY A 635 -13.62 19.72 6.09
N LYS A 636 -13.22 18.59 5.48
CA LYS A 636 -14.03 17.36 5.37
C LYS A 636 -13.92 16.54 6.64
N PHE A 637 -14.38 17.10 7.76
CA PHE A 637 -14.12 16.56 9.09
C PHE A 637 -14.69 15.17 9.33
N LYS A 638 -15.84 14.83 8.74
CA LYS A 638 -16.43 13.48 8.88
C LYS A 638 -15.53 12.43 8.23
N ASP A 639 -15.17 12.64 6.97
CA ASP A 639 -14.33 11.71 6.21
C ASP A 639 -12.94 11.59 6.84
N ALA A 640 -12.41 12.69 7.39
CA ALA A 640 -11.16 12.70 8.14
C ALA A 640 -11.23 11.79 9.38
N VAL A 641 -12.29 11.89 10.17
CA VAL A 641 -12.53 10.99 11.31
C VAL A 641 -12.63 9.54 10.86
N ASP A 642 -13.37 9.24 9.79
CA ASP A 642 -13.51 7.88 9.26
C ASP A 642 -12.16 7.32 8.79
N ALA A 643 -11.30 8.15 8.19
CA ALA A 643 -9.95 7.77 7.79
C ALA A 643 -9.06 7.49 9.00
N PHE A 644 -9.04 8.34 10.03
CA PHE A 644 -8.28 8.07 11.25
C PHE A 644 -8.78 6.82 11.97
N GLN A 645 -10.09 6.58 11.99
CA GLN A 645 -10.65 5.36 12.58
C GLN A 645 -10.14 4.10 11.86
N LYS A 646 -10.05 4.11 10.52
CA LYS A 646 -9.45 3.00 9.78
C LYS A 646 -7.96 2.80 10.12
N ALA A 647 -7.21 3.88 10.33
CA ALA A 647 -5.81 3.76 10.79
C ALA A 647 -5.74 3.16 12.20
N ILE A 648 -6.64 3.56 13.11
CA ILE A 648 -6.77 3.00 14.46
C ILE A 648 -7.13 1.51 14.41
N ASP A 649 -8.08 1.12 13.55
CA ASP A 649 -8.51 -0.28 13.41
C ASP A 649 -7.36 -1.18 12.93
N LEU A 650 -6.45 -0.64 12.10
CA LEU A 650 -5.24 -1.34 11.64
C LEU A 650 -4.16 -1.47 12.71
N ASN A 651 -3.94 -0.42 13.52
CA ASN A 651 -3.09 -0.53 14.71
C ASN A 651 -3.58 0.39 15.85
N PRO A 652 -4.29 -0.16 16.84
CA PRO A 652 -4.79 0.59 17.99
C PRO A 652 -3.68 1.07 18.94
N SER A 653 -2.45 0.59 18.80
CA SER A 653 -1.36 0.94 19.74
C SER A 653 -0.60 2.21 19.37
N ARG A 654 -0.89 2.83 18.21
CA ARG A 654 -0.18 4.03 17.75
C ARG A 654 -0.92 5.30 18.16
N PRO A 655 -0.25 6.28 18.80
CA PRO A 655 -0.91 7.48 19.32
C PRO A 655 -1.24 8.54 18.24
N ALA A 656 -0.55 8.52 17.09
CA ALA A 656 -0.68 9.59 16.08
C ALA A 656 -2.09 9.73 15.48
N PRO A 657 -2.78 8.64 15.05
CA PRO A 657 -4.13 8.76 14.50
C PRO A 657 -5.14 9.28 15.53
N TYR A 658 -5.00 8.89 16.81
CA TYR A 658 -5.84 9.42 17.89
C TYR A 658 -5.63 10.93 18.05
N LEU A 659 -4.38 11.40 18.09
CA LEU A 659 -4.10 12.83 18.22
C LEU A 659 -4.68 13.63 17.03
N ASN A 660 -4.46 13.15 15.80
CA ASN A 660 -4.97 13.81 14.61
C ASN A 660 -6.51 13.78 14.53
N MET A 661 -7.13 12.69 14.97
CA MET A 661 -8.59 12.59 15.11
C MET A 661 -9.12 13.55 16.17
N ALA A 662 -8.45 13.69 17.32
CA ALA A 662 -8.82 14.64 18.37
C ALA A 662 -8.77 16.09 17.86
N MET A 663 -7.73 16.47 17.10
CA MET A 663 -7.65 17.79 16.46
C MET A 663 -8.79 18.00 15.45
N THR A 664 -9.13 16.97 14.67
CA THR A 664 -10.26 17.02 13.71
C THR A 664 -11.59 17.23 14.42
N LEU A 665 -11.82 16.52 15.53
CA LEU A 665 -13.02 16.66 16.35
C LEU A 665 -13.08 18.05 17.01
N PHE A 666 -11.94 18.60 17.43
CA PHE A 666 -11.84 19.97 17.92
C PHE A 666 -12.24 20.99 16.84
N ASP A 667 -11.71 20.87 15.62
CA ASP A 667 -12.06 21.74 14.49
C ASP A 667 -13.56 21.64 14.12
N ARG A 668 -14.13 20.45 14.26
CA ARG A 668 -15.57 20.18 14.11
C ARG A 668 -16.42 20.62 15.31
N GLN A 669 -15.81 21.24 16.33
CA GLN A 669 -16.48 21.68 17.56
C GLN A 669 -17.09 20.55 18.40
N GLN A 670 -16.66 19.30 18.18
CA GLN A 670 -17.05 18.12 18.96
C GLN A 670 -16.09 17.91 20.13
N TYR A 671 -16.02 18.91 20.99
CA TYR A 671 -14.98 19.04 22.00
C TYR A 671 -14.94 17.88 23.03
N THR A 672 -16.09 17.27 23.37
CA THR A 672 -16.11 16.15 24.33
C THR A 672 -15.47 14.91 23.74
N ALA A 673 -15.82 14.59 22.49
CA ALA A 673 -15.15 13.52 21.76
C ALA A 673 -13.67 13.85 21.53
N ALA A 674 -13.32 15.11 21.25
CA ALA A 674 -11.93 15.53 21.09
C ALA A 674 -11.10 15.26 22.37
N ASP A 675 -11.63 15.61 23.55
CA ASP A 675 -10.97 15.37 24.83
C ASP A 675 -10.79 13.87 25.11
N GLU A 676 -11.81 13.05 24.80
CA GLU A 676 -11.77 11.59 25.00
C GLU A 676 -10.71 10.94 24.11
N VAL A 677 -10.72 11.26 22.81
CA VAL A 677 -9.77 10.72 21.83
C VAL A 677 -8.35 11.23 22.10
N PHE A 678 -8.18 12.47 22.55
CA PHE A 678 -6.87 12.99 22.96
C PHE A 678 -6.30 12.20 24.16
N VAL A 679 -7.11 11.90 25.17
CA VAL A 679 -6.69 11.07 26.31
C VAL A 679 -6.34 9.64 25.86
N GLN A 680 -7.03 9.10 24.86
CA GLN A 680 -6.64 7.82 24.25
C GLN A 680 -5.25 7.91 23.60
N ALA A 681 -4.94 8.98 22.85
CA ALA A 681 -3.61 9.19 22.28
C ALA A 681 -2.52 9.13 23.37
N VAL A 682 -2.75 9.78 24.51
CA VAL A 682 -1.84 9.76 25.67
C VAL A 682 -1.71 8.35 26.26
N ALA A 683 -2.82 7.64 26.43
CA ALA A 683 -2.81 6.25 26.91
C ALA A 683 -2.06 5.29 25.97
N HIS A 684 -1.99 5.61 24.68
CA HIS A 684 -1.24 4.89 23.66
C HIS A 684 0.20 5.40 23.46
N GLY A 685 0.74 6.15 24.42
CA GLY A 685 2.16 6.51 24.45
C GLY A 685 2.53 7.72 23.60
N LEU A 686 1.64 8.70 23.46
CA LEU A 686 1.94 9.96 22.78
C LEU A 686 3.24 10.61 23.33
N PRO A 687 4.28 10.82 22.50
CA PRO A 687 5.49 11.52 22.93
C PRO A 687 5.21 12.95 23.37
N ASN A 688 5.90 13.42 24.42
CA ASN A 688 5.72 14.76 25.00
C ASN A 688 4.24 15.09 25.30
N ALA A 689 3.47 14.09 25.76
CA ALA A 689 2.04 14.22 26.00
C ALA A 689 1.68 15.36 26.97
N ASP A 690 2.53 15.65 27.96
CA ASP A 690 2.35 16.74 28.90
C ASP A 690 2.39 18.12 28.21
N ARG A 691 3.23 18.28 27.18
CA ARG A 691 3.22 19.47 26.32
C ARG A 691 1.94 19.56 25.49
N TRP A 692 1.47 18.45 24.94
CA TRP A 692 0.20 18.42 24.20
C TRP A 692 -1.01 18.81 25.05
N PHE A 693 -1.02 18.50 26.35
CA PHE A 693 -2.05 18.99 27.28
C PHE A 693 -2.07 20.53 27.36
N VAL A 694 -0.90 21.15 27.35
CA VAL A 694 -0.76 22.61 27.35
C VAL A 694 -1.24 23.20 26.02
N ASP A 695 -0.82 22.62 24.91
CA ASP A 695 -1.17 23.14 23.58
C ASP A 695 -2.67 22.99 23.30
N PHE A 696 -3.30 21.86 23.65
CA PHE A 696 -4.77 21.71 23.56
C PHE A 696 -5.51 22.67 24.49
N ALA A 697 -5.01 22.90 25.71
CA ALA A 697 -5.62 23.88 26.62
C ALA A 697 -5.51 25.31 26.07
N ALA A 698 -4.41 25.65 25.39
CA ALA A 698 -4.24 26.92 24.70
C ALA A 698 -5.23 27.08 23.54
N LEU A 699 -5.48 26.00 22.76
CA LEU A 699 -6.51 26.00 21.72
C LEU A 699 -7.90 26.32 22.30
N TYR A 700 -8.29 25.71 23.42
CA TYR A 700 -9.55 26.04 24.09
C TYR A 700 -9.61 27.49 24.57
N ARG A 701 -8.52 28.03 25.12
CA ARG A 701 -8.45 29.44 25.57
C ARG A 701 -8.57 30.42 24.40
N SER A 702 -8.00 30.10 23.24
CA SER A 702 -8.14 30.93 22.02
C SER A 702 -9.59 31.02 21.50
N ARG A 703 -10.48 30.13 21.99
CA ARG A 703 -11.92 30.10 21.71
C ARG A 703 -12.76 30.54 22.92
N ASP A 704 -12.15 31.20 23.90
CA ASP A 704 -12.75 31.63 25.16
C ASP A 704 -13.33 30.50 26.05
N MET A 705 -12.93 29.25 25.82
CA MET A 705 -13.39 28.07 26.57
C MET A 705 -12.55 27.79 27.82
N ASN A 706 -12.39 28.81 28.67
CA ASN A 706 -11.48 28.79 29.82
C ASN A 706 -11.75 27.65 30.82
N SER A 707 -13.01 27.37 31.12
CA SER A 707 -13.38 26.28 32.04
C SER A 707 -12.94 24.91 31.54
N ARG A 708 -12.99 24.69 30.22
CA ARG A 708 -12.60 23.44 29.59
C ARG A 708 -11.08 23.28 29.52
N ALA A 709 -10.36 24.37 29.21
CA ALA A 709 -8.91 24.40 29.29
C ALA A 709 -8.40 24.03 30.69
N ILE A 710 -9.02 24.59 31.74
CA ILE A 710 -8.70 24.26 33.13
C ILE A 710 -8.99 22.78 33.43
N ALA A 711 -10.15 22.26 33.02
CA ALA A 711 -10.51 20.86 33.21
C ALA A 711 -9.51 19.89 32.52
N LEU A 712 -9.06 20.24 31.31
CA LEU A 712 -8.07 19.46 30.59
C LEU A 712 -6.70 19.50 31.29
N LEU A 713 -6.27 20.67 31.78
CA LEU A 713 -5.03 20.80 32.55
C LEU A 713 -5.08 20.06 33.89
N TYR A 714 -6.25 19.95 34.54
CA TYR A 714 -6.43 19.08 35.71
C TYR A 714 -6.23 17.59 35.36
N LYS A 715 -6.75 17.13 34.22
CA LYS A 715 -6.45 15.76 33.72
C LYS A 715 -4.96 15.60 33.45
N GLY A 716 -4.32 16.59 32.82
CA GLY A 716 -2.88 16.63 32.62
C GLY A 716 -2.11 16.51 33.93
N LYS A 717 -2.54 17.20 34.99
CA LYS A 717 -1.94 17.11 36.33
C LYS A 717 -2.06 15.69 36.92
N GLN A 718 -3.20 15.04 36.74
CA GLN A 718 -3.41 13.67 37.23
C GLN A 718 -2.47 12.68 36.55
N ILE A 719 -2.23 12.84 35.25
CA ILE A 719 -1.39 11.93 34.45
C ILE A 719 0.11 12.28 34.61
N PHE A 720 0.44 13.57 34.66
CA PHE A 720 1.80 14.10 34.72
C PHE A 720 2.02 15.02 35.95
N PRO A 721 1.98 14.47 37.17
CA PRO A 721 2.06 15.27 38.40
C PRO A 721 3.39 16.01 38.59
N GLN A 722 4.44 15.61 37.88
CA GLN A 722 5.77 16.23 37.91
C GLN A 722 6.06 17.09 36.65
N SER A 723 5.09 17.29 35.75
CA SER A 723 5.30 18.16 34.60
C SER A 723 5.23 19.63 35.02
N TYR A 724 6.33 20.35 34.76
CA TYR A 724 6.43 21.80 34.95
C TYR A 724 5.44 22.54 34.03
N ASP A 725 5.39 22.16 32.74
CA ASP A 725 4.55 22.80 31.73
C ASP A 725 3.07 22.76 32.14
N VAL A 726 2.59 21.60 32.58
CA VAL A 726 1.21 21.43 33.07
C VAL A 726 0.95 22.26 34.33
N ALA A 727 1.90 22.27 35.28
CA ALA A 727 1.78 23.05 36.52
C ALA A 727 1.66 24.56 36.29
N ALA A 728 2.60 25.09 35.50
CA ALA A 728 2.68 26.52 35.21
C ALA A 728 1.42 27.00 34.45
N ASN A 729 0.95 26.22 33.48
CA ASN A 729 -0.22 26.57 32.68
C ASN A 729 -1.53 26.40 33.45
N LEU A 730 -1.68 25.37 34.31
CA LEU A 730 -2.85 25.21 35.18
C LEU A 730 -2.95 26.37 36.17
N GLY A 731 -1.84 26.69 36.86
CA GLY A 731 -1.77 27.79 37.81
C GLY A 731 -2.07 29.14 37.16
N SER A 732 -1.51 29.40 35.97
CA SER A 732 -1.81 30.62 35.20
C SER A 732 -3.28 30.70 34.77
N ALA A 733 -3.84 29.61 34.22
CA ALA A 733 -5.24 29.58 33.79
C ALA A 733 -6.22 29.81 34.95
N LEU A 734 -5.97 29.18 36.11
CA LEU A 734 -6.76 29.38 37.33
C LEU A 734 -6.65 30.82 37.87
N ALA A 735 -5.45 31.40 37.87
CA ALA A 735 -5.24 32.78 38.29
C ALA A 735 -5.95 33.79 37.37
N GLN A 736 -5.95 33.55 36.06
CA GLN A 736 -6.71 34.38 35.10
C GLN A 736 -8.22 34.26 35.32
N ALA A 737 -8.72 33.05 35.63
CA ALA A 737 -10.11 32.81 36.00
C ALA A 737 -10.47 33.29 37.42
N SER A 738 -9.56 34.00 38.12
CA SER A 738 -9.72 34.44 39.50
C SER A 738 -9.96 33.33 40.54
N ARG A 739 -9.63 32.08 40.20
CA ARG A 739 -9.69 30.90 41.07
C ARG A 739 -8.40 30.76 41.87
N TYR A 740 -8.10 31.79 42.64
CA TYR A 740 -6.80 31.98 43.29
C TYR A 740 -6.47 30.89 44.33
N THR A 741 -7.46 30.40 45.07
CA THR A 741 -7.29 29.33 46.07
C THR A 741 -6.78 28.03 45.45
N GLU A 742 -7.11 27.79 44.19
CA GLU A 742 -6.70 26.58 43.45
C GLU A 742 -5.43 26.82 42.62
N GLY A 743 -5.22 28.04 42.12
CA GLY A 743 -4.08 28.36 41.25
C GLY A 743 -2.74 28.52 41.98
N LEU A 744 -2.74 29.02 43.22
CA LEU A 744 -1.51 29.25 43.98
C LEU A 744 -0.69 27.97 44.23
N PRO A 745 -1.29 26.85 44.72
CA PRO A 745 -0.54 25.60 44.91
C PRO A 745 0.09 25.08 43.61
N GLU A 746 -0.54 25.31 42.45
CA GLU A 746 0.00 24.88 41.16
C GLU A 746 1.16 25.75 40.68
N LEU A 747 1.09 27.06 40.91
CA LEU A 747 2.22 27.97 40.63
C LEU A 747 3.40 27.69 41.57
N GLU A 748 3.15 27.40 42.85
CA GLU A 748 4.19 27.01 43.81
C GLU A 748 4.81 25.66 43.43
N ARG A 749 4.00 24.68 42.99
CA ARG A 749 4.49 23.41 42.45
C ARG A 749 5.35 23.63 41.21
N ALA A 750 4.90 24.46 40.27
CA ALA A 750 5.67 24.79 39.07
C ALA A 750 7.02 25.45 39.42
N LEU A 751 7.03 26.33 40.44
CA LEU A 751 8.25 26.97 40.93
C LEU A 751 9.18 25.95 41.60
N GLY A 752 8.65 24.98 42.34
CA GLY A 752 9.44 23.89 42.92
C GLY A 752 10.11 23.01 41.87
N LEU A 753 9.43 22.76 40.75
CA LEU A 753 9.97 22.01 39.61
C LEU A 753 11.01 22.80 38.82
N GLN A 754 10.78 24.10 38.63
CA GLN A 754 11.72 25.00 37.94
C GLN A 754 11.85 26.35 38.68
N PRO A 755 12.81 26.46 39.63
CA PRO A 755 12.97 27.65 40.48
C PRO A 755 13.34 28.94 39.74
N SER A 756 13.92 28.82 38.55
CA SER A 756 14.35 29.93 37.69
C SER A 756 13.31 30.34 36.64
N SER A 757 12.07 29.84 36.72
CA SER A 757 11.03 30.20 35.76
C SER A 757 10.54 31.63 35.97
N THR A 758 10.94 32.54 35.06
CA THR A 758 10.42 33.92 35.04
C THR A 758 8.91 33.97 34.84
N LEU A 759 8.35 33.07 34.02
CA LEU A 759 6.90 32.95 33.81
C LEU A 759 6.14 32.69 35.11
N VAL A 760 6.60 31.72 35.91
CA VAL A 760 5.94 31.34 37.17
C VAL A 760 6.11 32.42 38.22
N LEU A 761 7.32 32.96 38.37
CA LEU A 761 7.61 34.08 39.28
C LEU A 761 6.74 35.31 38.96
N ASN A 762 6.57 35.62 37.67
CA ASN A 762 5.70 36.72 37.23
C ASN A 762 4.23 36.49 37.59
N ASN A 763 3.73 35.27 37.37
CA ASN A 763 2.35 34.90 37.70
C ASN A 763 2.10 34.91 39.22
N LEU A 764 3.06 34.47 40.04
CA LEU A 764 3.00 34.58 41.50
C LEU A 764 3.00 36.06 41.96
N GLY A 765 3.81 36.91 41.33
CA GLY A 765 3.80 38.34 41.61
C GLY A 765 2.44 38.98 41.31
N ILE A 766 1.84 38.67 40.15
CA ILE A 766 0.49 39.13 39.77
C ILE A 766 -0.55 38.63 40.77
N PHE A 767 -0.45 37.37 41.18
CA PHE A 767 -1.33 36.77 42.16
C PHE A 767 -1.34 37.56 43.48
N TYR A 768 -0.16 37.79 44.06
CA TYR A 768 -0.03 38.48 45.35
C TYR A 768 -0.41 39.96 45.26
N ALA A 769 -0.11 40.63 44.14
CA ALA A 769 -0.55 41.99 43.89
C ALA A 769 -2.09 42.11 43.87
N LYS A 770 -2.79 41.15 43.25
CA LYS A 770 -4.26 41.11 43.27
C LYS A 770 -4.85 40.86 44.66
N LYS A 771 -4.11 40.18 45.55
CA LYS A 771 -4.45 40.03 46.97
C LYS A 771 -4.05 41.23 47.83
N LYS A 772 -3.52 42.30 47.21
CA LYS A 772 -2.96 43.49 47.87
C LYS A 772 -1.78 43.19 48.79
N ASP A 773 -1.13 42.05 48.59
CA ASP A 773 0.13 41.72 49.25
C ASP A 773 1.29 42.14 48.34
N PHE A 774 1.50 43.45 48.29
CA PHE A 774 2.51 44.04 47.41
C PHE A 774 3.93 43.66 47.84
N ALA A 775 4.16 43.34 49.12
CA ALA A 775 5.47 42.91 49.61
C ALA A 775 5.91 41.58 48.98
N ARG A 776 5.03 40.56 49.01
CA ARG A 776 5.31 39.28 48.33
C ARG A 776 5.33 39.43 46.82
N ALA A 777 4.46 40.28 46.26
CA ALA A 777 4.46 40.54 44.82
C ALA A 777 5.82 41.07 44.32
N LEU A 778 6.39 42.02 45.06
CA LEU A 778 7.70 42.58 44.77
C LEU A 778 8.82 41.55 44.89
N ASP A 779 8.79 40.65 45.89
CA ASP A 779 9.80 39.59 46.01
C ASP A 779 9.87 38.73 44.74
N PHE A 780 8.72 38.20 44.31
CA PHE A 780 8.67 37.33 43.14
C PHE A 780 9.05 38.07 41.84
N TRP A 781 8.58 39.30 41.63
CA TRP A 781 8.94 40.07 40.45
C TRP A 781 10.41 40.51 40.43
N ASN A 782 10.99 40.87 41.58
CA ASN A 782 12.42 41.18 41.65
C ASN A 782 13.27 39.94 41.35
N ARG A 783 12.91 38.77 41.90
CA ARG A 783 13.56 37.49 41.56
C ARG A 783 13.48 37.17 40.07
N SER A 784 12.32 37.43 39.44
CA SER A 784 12.15 37.29 37.99
C SER A 784 13.08 38.24 37.21
N LEU A 785 13.19 39.51 37.63
CA LEU A 785 14.05 40.51 37.02
C LEU A 785 15.55 40.24 37.23
N THR A 786 15.93 39.56 38.31
CA THR A 786 17.30 39.07 38.50
C THR A 786 17.66 38.01 37.47
N ILE A 787 16.71 37.15 37.08
CA ILE A 787 16.92 36.09 36.08
C ILE A 787 16.90 36.68 34.67
N ASP A 788 15.89 37.49 34.34
CA ASP A 788 15.82 38.23 33.08
C ASP A 788 15.52 39.72 33.34
N PRO A 789 16.54 40.58 33.25
CA PRO A 789 16.36 42.02 33.43
C PRO A 789 15.52 42.69 32.34
N ARG A 790 15.32 42.07 31.17
CA ARG A 790 14.68 42.68 29.99
C ARG A 790 13.18 42.44 29.95
N GLN A 791 12.50 42.73 31.06
CA GLN A 791 11.04 42.57 31.20
C GLN A 791 10.38 43.93 31.55
N PRO A 792 10.09 44.82 30.56
CA PRO A 792 9.59 46.17 30.81
C PRO A 792 8.23 46.21 31.54
N SER A 793 7.35 45.25 31.24
CA SER A 793 6.05 45.10 31.90
C SER A 793 6.19 44.80 33.39
N ILE A 794 7.13 43.92 33.74
CA ILE A 794 7.41 43.54 35.13
C ILE A 794 8.09 44.69 35.87
N ARG A 795 9.02 45.44 35.23
CA ARG A 795 9.60 46.66 35.82
C ARG A 795 8.51 47.71 36.13
N SER A 796 7.57 47.88 35.22
CA SER A 796 6.43 48.78 35.42
C SER A 796 5.53 48.31 36.57
N ALA A 797 5.25 47.01 36.66
CA ALA A 797 4.48 46.41 37.75
C ALA A 797 5.18 46.55 39.12
N VAL A 798 6.51 46.37 39.17
CA VAL A 798 7.34 46.61 40.35
C VAL A 798 7.27 48.07 40.78
N SER A 799 7.42 49.01 39.85
CA SER A 799 7.30 50.44 40.15
C SER A 799 5.92 50.79 40.71
N ALA A 800 4.85 50.28 40.09
CA ALA A 800 3.48 50.53 40.54
C ALA A 800 3.20 49.93 41.93
N ALA A 801 3.67 48.70 42.19
CA ALA A 801 3.49 48.05 43.49
C ALA A 801 4.29 48.75 44.60
N ARG A 802 5.47 49.31 44.31
CA ARG A 802 6.23 50.13 45.26
C ARG A 802 5.52 51.41 45.69
N THR A 803 4.64 51.97 44.85
CA THR A 803 3.84 53.16 45.19
C THR A 803 2.60 52.82 46.03
N GLN A 804 2.20 51.55 46.08
CA GLN A 804 1.04 51.06 46.83
C GLN A 804 1.41 50.49 48.22
N LEU A 805 2.71 50.22 48.44
CA LEU A 805 3.34 50.00 49.74
C LEU A 805 3.70 51.34 50.36
#